data_AF-A0AAV5A147-F1
#
_entry.id   AF-A0AAV5A147-F1
#
_cell.length_a   1.000
_cell.length_b   1.000
_cell.length_c   1.000
_cell.angle_alpha   90.00
_cell.angle_beta   90.00
_cell.angle_gamma   90.00
#
_symmetry.space_group_name_H-M   'P 1'
#
loop_
_entity.id
_entity.type
_entity.pdbx_description
1 polymer ?
#
loop_
_entity_poly.entity_id
_entity_poly.type
_entity_poly.pdbx_seq_one_letter_code
_entity_poly.pdbx_strand_id
1 'polypeptide(L)'
;MRTGKAKPNTTGKQGRGGPVIVRISRVATIDPKALRNVINGQMGHNSNSLMTLTLLNVIVKMKPILSYPSNKTSFFTQQERESLGGGLQVWRGLYQSVRPSIGKLVVNVDTTVAIMYRDGNLLDLVMEFMETRNVRDLIPTAFKGPQSKRLNEFLKNLMIAPTVPEYYRTAYNYRMQCGKIICVSVKPDNSIVFPLEVLNVKPGQFYKKTLPSKMAAKALEFSSQKPDTRVRSLEGSAGLLGYGDSDFLRQSGVAVRPQLLTVKSRVLPAPPLVWAKSRPQETPRGGAWNLADKMFYSPGRVYAWSVIVFDTKPGVMADGYQVIRNFITGFLQCCSNLESGLSEAFSVSIHVSSNTSGKAWKWKSRIWSELPVQLWKPSGISSAPVQALDPLLFSWFFPIWRPIYTRRSRTGAIVSVVARPNVSLNVKIDGINTVPGSSPLQKALASLPTMIIGADVSHSTGSDRPSVAGLVASMDESFSQYGAITAVQSALNEIIEDIDGMVENAIRNFFTFWNKRGTPVVPQRIIFYRDGVSEGQFEQVRTEEVQKIKDALSNIWKSQGFPGKPPALTFIIVGKKHHVRFFPKDNRARDRSGNCPAGTVIDKDIISPTDYDFYLQSHSGLLGNHPKLNIVSFQIVCARGRIHSSLIHDGSDSASLSSGLKEYSLEDHKRAFLPVADFLRRKMLLSQKAVRKTAPTRRETPPAPAAIGAIVAHPFLFVSGCVPLHPTSGQVVGDNVEDQARQALKNLSEVIKAGGSEPSKVVKTTVFLKDMNDFQKVNAIYAEFFGDHKPARSAVEVSR
;
A
#
# COMPACT_ATOMS: atom_id res chain seq x y z
N MET A 1 64.82 1.18 33.28
CA MET A 1 65.00 -0.26 33.50
C MET A 1 63.88 -1.04 32.80
N ARG A 2 64.28 -1.93 31.90
CA ARG A 2 63.57 -3.04 31.22
C ARG A 2 62.16 -2.80 30.64
N THR A 3 62.18 -2.62 29.32
CA THR A 3 61.12 -2.96 28.35
C THR A 3 60.74 -4.44 28.42
N GLY A 4 59.45 -4.75 28.54
CA GLY A 4 58.90 -6.09 28.37
C GLY A 4 57.59 -6.05 27.59
N LYS A 5 57.65 -6.28 26.28
CA LYS A 5 56.47 -6.55 25.44
C LYS A 5 55.96 -7.95 25.75
N ALA A 6 54.79 -8.07 26.37
CA ALA A 6 54.04 -9.33 26.40
C ALA A 6 53.14 -9.40 25.15
N LYS A 7 53.34 -10.44 24.31
CA LYS A 7 52.48 -10.76 23.16
C LYS A 7 51.08 -11.19 23.66
N PRO A 8 49.98 -10.79 23.00
CA PRO A 8 48.67 -11.33 23.32
C PRO A 8 48.55 -12.75 22.76
N ASN A 9 48.34 -13.72 23.65
CA ASN A 9 48.02 -15.09 23.26
C ASN A 9 46.62 -15.11 22.64
N THR A 10 46.54 -15.45 21.36
CA THR A 10 45.32 -15.65 20.60
C THR A 10 44.88 -17.11 20.71
N THR A 11 43.96 -17.44 21.62
CA THR A 11 43.02 -18.57 21.49
C THR A 11 42.02 -18.54 22.65
N GLY A 12 40.72 -18.57 22.33
CA GLY A 12 39.63 -18.68 23.31
C GLY A 12 38.82 -17.40 23.52
N LYS A 13 37.82 -17.14 22.66
CA LYS A 13 36.77 -16.16 22.94
C LYS A 13 35.87 -16.68 24.06
N GLN A 14 36.26 -16.44 25.32
CA GLN A 14 35.35 -16.47 26.47
C GLN A 14 34.34 -15.30 26.35
N GLY A 15 33.10 -15.56 26.78
CA GLY A 15 31.98 -14.61 26.71
C GLY A 15 32.26 -13.33 27.50
N ARG A 16 32.07 -12.18 26.85
CA ARG A 16 32.34 -10.85 27.38
C ARG A 16 31.34 -10.47 28.49
N GLY A 17 31.84 -10.37 29.71
CA GLY A 17 31.24 -9.62 30.82
C GLY A 17 32.26 -8.66 31.45
N GLY A 18 33.07 -7.99 30.63
CA GLY A 18 34.03 -6.99 31.10
C GLY A 18 33.36 -5.63 31.39
N PRO A 19 34.01 -4.73 32.15
CA PRO A 19 33.48 -3.40 32.43
C PRO A 19 33.20 -2.65 31.12
N VAL A 20 31.98 -2.12 31.00
CA VAL A 20 31.59 -1.26 29.87
C VAL A 20 32.14 0.13 30.13
N ILE A 21 33.13 0.56 29.36
CA ILE A 21 33.64 1.93 29.42
C ILE A 21 32.68 2.84 28.65
N VAL A 22 31.93 3.66 29.36
CA VAL A 22 31.05 4.68 28.77
C VAL A 22 31.80 6.00 28.71
N ARG A 23 32.17 6.44 27.49
CA ARG A 23 32.75 7.77 27.28
C ARG A 23 31.64 8.77 27.00
N ILE A 24 31.46 9.73 27.91
CA ILE A 24 30.50 10.82 27.75
C ILE A 24 31.26 12.05 27.23
N SER A 25 30.87 12.57 26.07
CA SER A 25 31.42 13.79 25.49
C SER A 25 30.30 14.80 25.18
N ARG A 26 30.53 16.08 25.49
CA ARG A 26 29.62 17.16 25.14
C ARG A 26 29.64 17.35 23.62
N VAL A 27 28.46 17.26 22.98
CA VAL A 27 28.31 17.44 21.52
C VAL A 27 27.76 18.82 21.17
N ALA A 28 26.67 19.23 21.83
CA ALA A 28 26.00 20.50 21.55
C ALA A 28 25.24 21.01 22.78
N THR A 29 24.90 22.30 22.77
CA THR A 29 23.99 22.91 23.75
C THR A 29 22.66 23.18 23.04
N ILE A 30 21.55 22.70 23.61
CA ILE A 30 20.22 22.83 23.00
C ILE A 30 19.55 24.09 23.56
N ASP A 31 19.18 25.03 22.69
CA ASP A 31 18.46 26.26 23.06
C ASP A 31 16.94 26.09 22.86
N PRO A 32 16.14 26.04 23.95
CA PRO A 32 14.70 25.91 23.86
C PRO A 32 13.99 27.12 23.22
N LYS A 33 14.63 28.30 23.17
CA LYS A 33 14.04 29.51 22.57
C LYS A 33 13.74 29.31 21.08
N ALA A 34 14.58 28.55 20.38
CA ALA A 34 14.37 28.23 18.97
C ALA A 34 13.01 27.56 18.72
N LEU A 35 12.63 26.60 19.57
CA LEU A 35 11.31 25.94 19.46
C LEU A 35 10.17 26.90 19.84
N ARG A 36 10.37 27.81 20.79
CA ARG A 36 9.37 28.81 21.16
C ARG A 36 9.08 29.79 20.02
N ASN A 37 10.11 30.19 19.28
CA ASN A 37 9.96 31.05 18.11
C ASN A 37 9.19 30.33 16.99
N VAL A 38 9.42 29.03 16.80
CA VAL A 38 8.64 28.18 15.89
C VAL A 38 7.18 28.14 16.30
N ILE A 39 6.88 27.85 17.57
CA ILE A 39 5.51 27.78 18.10
C ILE A 39 4.75 29.11 17.93
N ASN A 40 5.46 30.23 18.07
CA ASN A 40 4.92 31.57 17.87
C ASN A 40 4.79 31.96 16.38
N GLY A 41 5.16 31.09 15.44
CA GLY A 41 5.11 31.36 14.00
C GLY A 41 6.15 32.37 13.52
N GLN A 42 7.18 32.67 14.32
CA GLN A 42 8.20 33.68 14.03
C GLN A 42 9.32 33.13 13.12
N MET A 43 9.56 31.82 13.13
CA MET A 43 10.56 31.16 12.30
C MET A 43 10.11 29.76 11.88
N GLY A 44 10.62 29.32 10.72
CA GLY A 44 10.55 27.92 10.29
C GLY A 44 11.36 26.99 11.20
N HIS A 45 11.13 25.68 11.06
CA HIS A 45 11.94 24.67 11.74
C HIS A 45 13.41 24.79 11.38
N ASN A 46 14.27 24.84 12.39
CA ASN A 46 15.74 24.75 12.25
C ASN A 46 16.28 23.57 13.07
N SER A 47 17.56 23.22 12.88
CA SER A 47 18.20 22.08 13.56
C SER A 47 18.04 22.12 15.08
N ASN A 48 18.17 23.30 15.71
CA ASN A 48 18.01 23.45 17.16
C ASN A 48 16.57 23.21 17.62
N SER A 49 15.57 23.67 16.87
CA SER A 49 14.15 23.43 17.17
C SER A 49 13.80 21.94 17.07
N LEU A 50 14.36 21.22 16.08
CA LEU A 50 14.16 19.78 15.91
C LEU A 50 14.87 18.98 17.00
N MET A 51 16.08 19.38 17.40
CA MET A 51 16.79 18.78 18.55
C MET A 51 16.00 18.99 19.85
N THR A 52 15.45 20.18 20.07
CA THR A 52 14.59 20.49 21.22
C THR A 52 13.34 19.62 21.23
N LEU A 53 12.65 19.49 20.08
CA LEU A 53 11.47 18.64 19.94
C LEU A 53 11.80 17.16 20.17
N THR A 54 12.95 16.70 19.68
CA THR A 54 13.46 15.34 19.90
C THR A 54 13.74 15.10 21.38
N LEU A 55 14.39 16.04 22.06
CA LEU A 55 14.64 15.97 23.49
C LEU A 55 13.34 15.88 24.30
N LEU A 56 12.36 16.73 24.00
CA LEU A 56 11.04 16.69 24.64
C LEU A 56 10.33 15.34 24.42
N ASN A 57 10.42 14.78 23.21
CA ASN A 57 9.91 13.44 22.91
C ASN A 57 10.59 12.35 23.77
N VAL A 58 11.89 12.45 24.02
CA VAL A 58 12.61 11.51 24.90
C VAL A 58 12.14 11.66 26.34
N ILE A 59 12.10 12.89 26.85
CA ILE A 59 11.72 13.19 28.25
C ILE A 59 10.32 12.65 28.57
N VAL A 60 9.33 12.95 27.73
CA VAL A 60 7.92 12.53 27.95
C VAL A 60 7.77 11.00 27.96
N LYS A 61 8.66 10.27 27.27
CA LYS A 61 8.55 8.81 27.11
C LYS A 61 9.42 8.02 28.08
N MET A 62 10.37 8.66 28.76
CA MET A 62 11.41 7.97 29.52
C MET A 62 10.83 7.07 30.63
N LYS A 63 9.92 7.60 31.45
CA LYS A 63 9.29 6.83 32.54
C LYS A 63 8.52 5.60 32.02
N PRO A 64 7.61 5.72 31.03
CA PRO A 64 6.96 4.55 30.43
C PRO A 64 7.92 3.54 29.78
N ILE A 65 8.97 3.99 29.08
CA ILE A 65 9.94 3.11 28.41
C ILE A 65 10.72 2.26 29.42
N LEU A 66 11.07 2.83 30.58
CA LEU A 66 11.75 2.11 31.66
C LEU A 66 10.83 1.13 32.39
N SER A 67 9.52 1.39 32.38
CA SER A 67 8.54 0.61 33.15
C SER A 67 7.90 -0.52 32.32
N TYR A 68 7.85 -0.38 30.99
CA TYR A 68 7.06 -1.25 30.11
C TYR A 68 7.82 -1.65 28.84
N PRO A 69 7.51 -2.83 28.26
CA PRO A 69 7.94 -3.18 26.93
C PRO A 69 7.57 -2.09 25.93
N SER A 70 8.56 -1.60 25.18
CA SER A 70 8.39 -0.45 24.29
C SER A 70 8.98 -0.70 22.91
N ASN A 71 8.41 -0.01 21.93
CA ASN A 71 8.86 -0.02 20.55
C ASN A 71 8.73 1.40 19.98
N LYS A 72 9.89 2.02 19.70
CA LYS A 72 9.99 3.40 19.21
C LYS A 72 9.25 4.39 20.12
N THR A 73 8.04 4.77 19.72
CA THR A 73 7.21 5.81 20.33
C THR A 73 6.02 5.24 21.09
N SER A 74 5.95 3.93 21.24
CA SER A 74 4.84 3.23 21.87
C SER A 74 5.32 2.32 22.99
N PHE A 75 4.51 2.16 24.02
CA PHE A 75 4.73 1.23 25.12
C PHE A 75 3.48 0.39 25.36
N PHE A 76 3.65 -0.82 25.90
CA PHE A 76 2.60 -1.84 25.95
C PHE A 76 2.47 -2.42 27.35
N THR A 77 1.23 -2.65 27.79
CA THR A 77 0.94 -3.08 29.16
C THR A 77 0.28 -4.47 29.15
N GLN A 78 0.36 -5.17 30.28
CA GLN A 78 -0.30 -6.46 30.47
C GLN A 78 -1.80 -6.35 30.79
N GLN A 79 -2.31 -5.14 31.03
CA GLN A 79 -3.67 -4.90 31.51
C GLN A 79 -4.72 -5.35 30.49
N GLU A 80 -4.48 -5.08 29.21
CA GLU A 80 -5.38 -5.44 28.12
C GLU A 80 -4.64 -6.31 27.10
N ARG A 81 -4.87 -7.61 27.16
CA ARG A 81 -4.31 -8.60 26.22
C ARG A 81 -5.31 -9.68 25.85
N GLU A 82 -5.16 -10.23 24.64
CA GLU A 82 -5.99 -11.32 24.16
C GLU A 82 -5.14 -12.37 23.41
N SER A 83 -5.48 -13.66 23.55
CA SER A 83 -4.83 -14.72 22.77
C SER A 83 -5.26 -14.69 21.31
N LEU A 84 -4.28 -14.75 20.39
CA LEU A 84 -4.52 -14.91 18.96
C LEU A 84 -4.49 -16.38 18.52
N GLY A 85 -4.07 -17.28 19.41
CA GLY A 85 -3.74 -18.68 19.12
C GLY A 85 -2.32 -18.83 18.55
N GLY A 86 -1.84 -20.07 18.52
CA GLY A 86 -0.51 -20.40 18.00
C GLY A 86 0.65 -19.86 18.84
N GLY A 87 0.44 -19.70 20.16
CA GLY A 87 1.45 -19.17 21.08
C GLY A 87 1.63 -17.65 21.01
N LEU A 88 0.72 -16.95 20.35
CA LEU A 88 0.76 -15.50 20.17
C LEU A 88 -0.39 -14.80 20.89
N GLN A 89 -0.11 -13.60 21.39
CA GLN A 89 -1.08 -12.72 22.02
C GLN A 89 -0.98 -11.31 21.44
N VAL A 90 -2.09 -10.58 21.47
CA VAL A 90 -2.11 -9.15 21.17
C VAL A 90 -2.20 -8.38 22.48
N TRP A 91 -1.35 -7.36 22.64
CA TRP A 91 -1.34 -6.47 23.79
C TRP A 91 -1.72 -5.07 23.35
N ARG A 92 -2.55 -4.39 24.14
CA ARG A 92 -2.82 -2.96 23.95
C ARG A 92 -1.69 -2.15 24.56
N GLY A 93 -1.40 -1.04 23.92
CA GLY A 93 -0.42 -0.07 24.36
C GLY A 93 -0.84 1.34 23.99
N LEU A 94 0.05 2.27 24.30
CA LEU A 94 -0.15 3.68 24.04
C LEU A 94 1.03 4.22 23.22
N TYR A 95 0.69 4.92 22.16
CA TYR A 95 1.59 5.75 21.39
C TYR A 95 1.69 7.13 22.03
N GLN A 96 2.88 7.72 22.02
CA GLN A 96 3.10 9.08 22.47
C GLN A 96 4.03 9.85 21.51
N SER A 97 3.70 11.11 21.22
CA SER A 97 4.61 12.07 20.62
C SER A 97 4.32 13.50 21.04
N VAL A 98 5.38 14.31 21.15
CA VAL A 98 5.26 15.76 21.33
C VAL A 98 5.19 16.40 19.96
N ARG A 99 4.24 17.32 19.77
CA ARG A 99 4.01 18.05 18.52
C ARG A 99 3.93 19.56 18.78
N PRO A 100 4.62 20.40 17.98
CA PRO A 100 4.39 21.83 17.98
C PRO A 100 3.05 22.15 17.32
N SER A 101 2.34 23.11 17.88
CA SER A 101 1.12 23.70 17.31
C SER A 101 1.16 25.21 17.50
N ILE A 102 0.32 25.95 16.78
CA ILE A 102 0.25 27.41 16.93
C ILE A 102 0.00 27.78 18.40
N GLY A 103 0.96 28.49 18.99
CA GLY A 103 0.88 29.01 20.36
C GLY A 103 1.05 27.99 21.49
N LYS A 104 1.24 26.69 21.22
CA LYS A 104 1.38 25.66 22.27
C LYS A 104 2.09 24.39 21.80
N LEU A 105 2.58 23.60 22.76
CA LEU A 105 2.99 22.21 22.55
C LEU A 105 1.86 21.28 22.93
N VAL A 106 1.66 20.22 22.16
CA VAL A 106 0.65 19.20 22.41
C VAL A 106 1.32 17.83 22.51
N VAL A 107 0.94 17.04 23.51
CA VAL A 107 1.33 15.64 23.60
C VAL A 107 0.22 14.81 22.96
N ASN A 108 0.50 14.22 21.81
CA ASN A 108 -0.39 13.35 21.10
C ASN A 108 -0.31 11.94 21.69
N VAL A 109 -1.41 11.44 22.24
CA VAL A 109 -1.53 10.10 22.83
C VAL A 109 -2.61 9.32 22.09
N ASP A 110 -2.31 8.09 21.67
CA ASP A 110 -3.24 7.24 20.94
C ASP A 110 -3.12 5.77 21.35
N THR A 111 -4.20 5.00 21.30
CA THR A 111 -4.12 3.56 21.58
C THR A 111 -3.55 2.79 20.39
N THR A 112 -2.65 1.86 20.66
CA THR A 112 -1.99 1.01 19.68
C THR A 112 -2.01 -0.45 20.14
N VAL A 113 -1.68 -1.37 19.25
CA VAL A 113 -1.54 -2.80 19.59
C VAL A 113 -0.22 -3.34 19.10
N ALA A 114 0.31 -4.34 19.79
CA ALA A 114 1.46 -5.12 19.34
C ALA A 114 1.21 -6.60 19.55
N ILE A 115 1.85 -7.41 18.70
CA ILE A 115 1.83 -8.85 18.82
C ILE A 115 3.02 -9.28 19.66
N MET A 116 2.77 -10.12 20.65
CA MET A 116 3.77 -10.65 21.56
C MET A 116 3.69 -12.17 21.59
N TYR A 117 4.82 -12.80 21.92
CA TYR A 117 4.81 -14.20 22.33
C TYR A 117 4.04 -14.33 23.65
N ARG A 118 3.29 -15.41 23.79
CA ARG A 118 2.70 -15.77 25.08
C ARG A 118 3.81 -16.03 26.09
N ASP A 119 3.73 -15.42 27.26
CA ASP A 119 4.66 -15.65 28.36
C ASP A 119 4.38 -16.98 29.07
N GLY A 120 5.38 -17.47 29.80
CA GLY A 120 5.33 -18.77 30.50
C GLY A 120 6.25 -19.82 29.88
N ASN A 121 5.94 -21.10 30.09
CA ASN A 121 6.81 -22.19 29.66
C ASN A 121 6.95 -22.26 28.14
N LEU A 122 8.20 -22.41 27.66
CA LEU A 122 8.50 -22.45 26.23
C LEU A 122 7.95 -23.71 25.55
N LEU A 123 7.94 -24.86 26.23
CA LEU A 123 7.36 -26.10 25.70
C LEU A 123 5.88 -25.90 25.35
N ASP A 124 5.10 -25.30 26.25
CA ASP A 124 3.68 -25.04 26.00
C ASP A 124 3.45 -24.08 24.83
N LEU A 125 4.32 -23.06 24.67
CA LEU A 125 4.26 -22.14 23.54
C LEU A 125 4.57 -22.85 22.22
N VAL A 126 5.57 -23.75 22.22
CA VAL A 126 5.91 -24.56 21.05
C VAL A 126 4.77 -25.52 20.70
N MET A 127 4.18 -26.21 21.68
CA MET A 127 3.04 -27.09 21.47
C MET A 127 1.84 -26.35 20.88
N GLU A 128 1.53 -25.16 21.40
CA GLU A 128 0.44 -24.32 20.90
C GLU A 128 0.69 -23.85 19.46
N PHE A 129 1.92 -23.44 19.13
CA PHE A 129 2.31 -23.03 17.78
C PHE A 129 2.27 -24.19 16.75
N MET A 130 2.70 -25.37 17.19
CA MET A 130 2.69 -26.59 16.37
C MET A 130 1.30 -27.24 16.29
N GLU A 131 0.32 -26.74 17.04
CA GLU A 131 -1.04 -27.29 17.14
C GLU A 131 -1.05 -28.76 17.59
N THR A 132 -0.06 -29.16 18.41
CA THR A 132 0.00 -30.51 19.00
C THR A 132 -0.43 -30.50 20.46
N ARG A 133 -1.09 -31.58 20.87
CA ARG A 133 -1.44 -31.86 22.27
C ARG A 133 -0.52 -32.92 22.88
N ASN A 134 0.31 -33.57 22.07
CA ASN A 134 1.14 -34.68 22.48
C ASN A 134 2.61 -34.30 22.37
N VAL A 135 3.28 -34.27 23.53
CA VAL A 135 4.71 -33.96 23.65
C VAL A 135 5.58 -34.90 22.79
N ARG A 136 5.11 -36.12 22.50
CA ARG A 136 5.81 -37.10 21.66
C ARG A 136 5.95 -36.67 20.19
N ASP A 137 5.14 -35.72 19.73
CA ASP A 137 5.26 -35.19 18.37
C ASP A 137 6.50 -34.31 18.21
N LEU A 138 7.11 -33.89 19.32
CA LEU A 138 8.32 -33.06 19.37
C LEU A 138 9.60 -33.90 19.57
N ILE A 139 9.58 -35.19 19.22
CA ILE A 139 10.76 -36.06 19.25
C ILE A 139 11.59 -35.85 17.96
N PRO A 140 12.94 -35.82 18.01
CA PRO A 140 13.79 -35.58 16.83
C PRO A 140 13.52 -36.47 15.61
N THR A 141 13.04 -37.71 15.83
CA THR A 141 12.72 -38.65 14.74
C THR A 141 11.45 -38.27 13.98
N ALA A 142 10.43 -37.75 14.68
CA ALA A 142 9.19 -37.26 14.10
C ALA A 142 9.31 -35.82 13.56
N PHE A 143 10.22 -35.03 14.14
CA PHE A 143 10.37 -33.61 13.87
C PHE A 143 11.41 -33.31 12.79
N LYS A 144 11.13 -33.68 11.53
CA LYS A 144 12.02 -33.47 10.38
C LYS A 144 11.42 -32.59 9.29
N GLY A 145 12.30 -31.97 8.47
CA GLY A 145 11.90 -31.26 7.26
C GLY A 145 11.11 -29.96 7.51
N PRO A 146 9.95 -29.73 6.86
CA PRO A 146 9.23 -28.45 6.89
C PRO A 146 8.81 -27.96 8.28
N GLN A 147 8.50 -28.86 9.20
CA GLN A 147 8.05 -28.51 10.57
C GLN A 147 9.17 -27.89 11.40
N SER A 148 10.38 -28.45 11.30
CA SER A 148 11.58 -27.91 11.95
C SER A 148 11.94 -26.52 11.43
N LYS A 149 11.89 -26.34 10.10
CA LYS A 149 12.09 -25.02 9.49
C LYS A 149 11.06 -24.00 9.97
N ARG A 150 9.78 -24.38 10.03
CA ARG A 150 8.70 -23.52 10.52
C ARG A 150 8.88 -23.09 11.98
N LEU A 151 9.32 -24.00 12.86
CA LEU A 151 9.57 -23.67 14.26
C LEU A 151 10.84 -22.81 14.46
N ASN A 152 11.94 -23.10 13.75
CA ASN A 152 13.12 -22.23 13.73
C ASN A 152 12.78 -20.81 13.21
N GLU A 153 11.88 -20.73 12.23
CA GLU A 153 11.38 -19.44 11.77
C GLU A 153 10.53 -18.75 12.84
N PHE A 154 9.78 -19.48 13.66
CA PHE A 154 8.95 -18.90 14.72
C PHE A 154 9.77 -18.40 15.91
N LEU A 155 10.75 -19.18 16.37
CA LEU A 155 11.62 -18.88 17.51
C LEU A 155 12.86 -18.09 17.06
N LYS A 156 12.76 -16.76 17.08
CA LYS A 156 13.86 -15.90 16.64
C LYS A 156 15.11 -16.12 17.51
N ASN A 157 16.27 -16.29 16.86
CA ASN A 157 17.58 -16.48 17.48
C ASN A 157 17.77 -17.79 18.28
N LEU A 158 16.83 -18.74 18.19
CA LEU A 158 16.97 -20.08 18.74
C LEU A 158 16.98 -21.08 17.60
N MET A 159 17.81 -22.11 17.72
CA MET A 159 17.89 -23.20 16.74
C MET A 159 17.51 -24.52 17.39
N ILE A 160 16.76 -25.36 16.69
CA ILE A 160 16.46 -26.70 17.17
C ILE A 160 17.75 -27.53 17.25
N ALA A 161 17.94 -28.19 18.39
CA ALA A 161 19.09 -29.01 18.72
C ALA A 161 18.64 -30.42 19.16
N PRO A 162 19.52 -31.44 19.05
CA PRO A 162 19.25 -32.78 19.54
C PRO A 162 19.02 -32.81 21.06
N THR A 163 18.36 -33.86 21.53
CA THR A 163 18.10 -34.13 22.95
C THR A 163 19.40 -34.30 23.74
N VAL A 164 19.49 -33.75 24.96
CA VAL A 164 20.67 -33.94 25.85
C VAL A 164 20.29 -34.46 27.25
N PRO A 165 19.59 -35.61 27.39
CA PRO A 165 19.02 -36.04 28.69
C PRO A 165 20.08 -36.38 29.74
N GLU A 166 21.18 -37.02 29.31
CA GLU A 166 22.24 -37.48 30.22
C GLU A 166 23.00 -36.32 30.86
N TYR A 167 23.31 -35.30 30.07
CA TYR A 167 24.01 -34.10 30.56
C TYR A 167 23.24 -33.42 31.69
N TYR A 168 21.93 -33.22 31.54
CA TYR A 168 21.13 -32.54 32.58
C TYR A 168 20.92 -33.41 33.83
N ARG A 169 20.84 -34.73 33.68
CA ARG A 169 20.79 -35.65 34.82
C ARG A 169 22.09 -35.59 35.62
N THR A 170 23.24 -35.66 34.96
CA THR A 170 24.54 -35.72 35.62
C THR A 170 25.02 -34.35 36.13
N ALA A 171 24.83 -33.28 35.36
CA ALA A 171 25.36 -31.95 35.70
C ALA A 171 24.42 -31.13 36.61
N TYR A 172 23.10 -31.32 36.51
CA TYR A 172 22.11 -30.50 37.25
C TYR A 172 21.17 -31.32 38.14
N ASN A 173 21.37 -32.65 38.25
CA ASN A 173 20.45 -33.57 38.93
C ASN A 173 18.97 -33.39 38.50
N TYR A 174 18.76 -32.99 37.24
CA TYR A 174 17.44 -32.67 36.71
C TYR A 174 16.95 -33.80 35.81
N ARG A 175 15.88 -34.46 36.23
CA ARG A 175 15.23 -35.52 35.45
C ARG A 175 14.18 -34.90 34.55
N MET A 176 14.46 -34.86 33.24
CA MET A 176 13.52 -34.34 32.27
C MET A 176 12.20 -35.12 32.31
N GLN A 177 11.07 -34.39 32.31
CA GLN A 177 9.74 -35.01 32.30
C GLN A 177 9.52 -35.77 30.99
N CYS A 178 10.06 -35.25 29.89
CA CYS A 178 10.00 -35.88 28.58
C CYS A 178 11.40 -36.01 27.96
N GLY A 179 12.22 -36.93 28.49
CA GLY A 179 13.63 -37.13 28.10
C GLY A 179 13.92 -37.54 26.64
N LYS A 180 12.98 -37.38 25.70
CA LYS A 180 13.14 -37.66 24.27
C LYS A 180 12.76 -36.48 23.35
N ILE A 181 12.46 -35.29 23.88
CA ILE A 181 12.04 -34.13 23.07
C ILE A 181 13.19 -33.27 22.56
N ILE A 182 13.00 -32.63 21.41
CA ILE A 182 13.93 -31.65 20.85
C ILE A 182 14.30 -30.57 21.89
N CYS A 183 15.54 -30.08 21.78
CA CYS A 183 16.05 -28.97 22.58
C CYS A 183 16.23 -27.73 21.69
N VAL A 184 16.61 -26.60 22.29
CA VAL A 184 16.99 -25.39 21.57
C VAL A 184 18.41 -24.96 21.92
N SER A 185 19.15 -24.51 20.91
CA SER A 185 20.48 -23.94 21.03
C SER A 185 20.47 -22.44 20.83
N VAL A 186 21.28 -21.74 21.61
CA VAL A 186 21.54 -20.29 21.47
C VAL A 186 22.65 -20.02 20.44
N LYS A 187 23.44 -21.04 20.07
CA LYS A 187 24.57 -20.93 19.15
C LYS A 187 24.53 -21.95 18.01
N PRO A 188 24.97 -21.60 16.78
CA PRO A 188 24.87 -22.51 15.63
C PRO A 188 25.66 -23.81 15.78
N ASP A 189 26.72 -23.78 16.60
CA ASP A 189 27.58 -24.92 16.90
C ASP A 189 26.99 -25.88 17.95
N ASN A 190 25.78 -25.63 18.45
CA ASN A 190 25.15 -26.39 19.53
C ASN A 190 26.02 -26.48 20.80
N SER A 191 26.91 -25.52 21.03
CA SER A 191 27.74 -25.50 22.26
C SER A 191 26.95 -25.18 23.52
N ILE A 192 25.75 -24.59 23.38
CA ILE A 192 24.87 -24.25 24.51
C ILE A 192 23.44 -24.67 24.16
N VAL A 193 22.98 -25.77 24.75
CA VAL A 193 21.69 -26.40 24.46
C VAL A 193 20.82 -26.48 25.71
N PHE A 194 19.56 -26.08 25.57
CA PHE A 194 18.56 -26.07 26.64
C PHE A 194 17.32 -26.89 26.25
N PRO A 195 16.80 -27.74 27.16
CA PRO A 195 15.51 -28.38 27.01
C PRO A 195 14.39 -27.34 26.93
N LEU A 196 13.36 -27.61 26.13
CA LEU A 196 12.20 -26.71 26.03
C LEU A 196 11.47 -26.54 27.37
N GLU A 197 11.38 -27.62 28.17
CA GLU A 197 10.65 -27.65 29.44
C GLU A 197 11.27 -26.79 30.54
N VAL A 198 12.56 -26.45 30.46
CA VAL A 198 13.27 -25.63 31.47
C VAL A 198 13.32 -24.14 31.12
N LEU A 199 12.79 -23.77 29.95
CA LEU A 199 12.84 -22.39 29.46
C LEU A 199 11.50 -21.68 29.64
N ASN A 200 11.57 -20.40 30.00
CA ASN A 200 10.40 -19.53 30.12
C ASN A 200 10.54 -18.31 29.21
N VAL A 201 9.46 -18.03 28.47
CA VAL A 201 9.30 -16.81 27.69
C VAL A 201 8.96 -15.67 28.64
N LYS A 202 9.88 -14.71 28.77
CA LYS A 202 9.63 -13.48 29.52
C LYS A 202 8.49 -12.67 28.88
N PRO A 203 7.65 -11.99 29.69
CA PRO A 203 6.60 -11.12 29.18
C PRO A 203 7.17 -9.96 28.36
N GLY A 204 6.41 -9.48 27.38
CA GLY A 204 6.81 -8.30 26.59
C GLY A 204 7.64 -8.57 25.33
N GLN A 205 7.84 -9.85 24.95
CA GLN A 205 8.64 -10.18 23.76
C GLN A 205 7.84 -10.00 22.48
N PHE A 206 8.26 -9.06 21.63
CA PHE A 206 7.58 -8.72 20.38
C PHE A 206 7.71 -9.81 19.29
N TYR A 207 6.59 -10.14 18.66
CA TYR A 207 6.54 -10.90 17.41
C TYR A 207 6.50 -9.95 16.21
N LYS A 208 7.50 -10.03 15.32
CA LYS A 208 7.69 -9.06 14.21
C LYS A 208 7.37 -9.62 12.82
N LYS A 209 6.96 -10.88 12.70
CA LYS A 209 6.67 -11.51 11.40
C LYS A 209 5.22 -11.28 10.98
N THR A 210 4.96 -11.48 9.69
CA THR A 210 3.61 -11.38 9.11
C THR A 210 2.70 -12.44 9.71
N LEU A 211 1.52 -12.00 10.17
CA LEU A 211 0.51 -12.90 10.72
C LEU A 211 -0.27 -13.63 9.62
N PRO A 212 -0.69 -14.88 9.87
CA PRO A 212 -1.74 -15.52 9.08
C PRO A 212 -3.04 -14.70 9.10
N SER A 213 -3.80 -14.71 8.00
CA SER A 213 -4.99 -13.87 7.83
C SER A 213 -6.04 -14.01 8.95
N LYS A 214 -6.21 -15.21 9.52
CA LYS A 214 -7.15 -15.46 10.63
C LYS A 214 -6.71 -14.75 11.91
N MET A 215 -5.42 -14.85 12.27
CA MET A 215 -4.85 -14.16 13.43
C MET A 215 -4.84 -12.64 13.21
N ALA A 216 -4.52 -12.20 11.99
CA ALA A 216 -4.57 -10.78 11.62
C ALA A 216 -5.99 -10.19 11.76
N ALA A 217 -7.03 -10.93 11.37
CA ALA A 217 -8.42 -10.51 11.56
C ALA A 217 -8.78 -10.37 13.05
N LYS A 218 -8.37 -11.34 13.88
CA LYS A 218 -8.59 -11.28 15.34
C LYS A 218 -7.83 -10.13 16.01
N ALA A 219 -6.58 -9.89 15.62
CA ALA A 219 -5.81 -8.73 16.09
C ALA A 219 -6.44 -7.40 15.64
N LEU A 220 -7.00 -7.36 14.42
CA LEU A 220 -7.72 -6.19 13.91
C LEU A 220 -9.00 -5.93 14.73
N GLU A 221 -9.74 -6.97 15.07
CA GLU A 221 -10.90 -6.92 15.94
C GLU A 221 -10.54 -6.35 17.31
N PHE A 222 -9.56 -6.93 17.99
CA PHE A 222 -9.07 -6.44 19.28
C PHE A 222 -8.62 -4.97 19.21
N SER A 223 -7.97 -4.56 18.12
CA SER A 223 -7.49 -3.18 17.96
C SER A 223 -8.61 -2.15 17.71
N SER A 224 -9.81 -2.59 17.34
CA SER A 224 -10.91 -1.70 16.95
C SER A 224 -11.73 -1.31 18.18
N GLN A 225 -11.93 -0.01 18.39
CA GLN A 225 -12.69 0.51 19.53
C GLN A 225 -13.67 1.58 19.05
N LYS A 226 -14.87 1.60 19.63
CA LYS A 226 -15.81 2.72 19.45
C LYS A 226 -15.23 4.01 20.03
N PRO A 227 -15.60 5.19 19.50
CA PRO A 227 -15.07 6.49 19.95
C PRO A 227 -15.18 6.69 21.45
N ASP A 228 -16.35 6.45 22.05
CA ASP A 228 -16.56 6.62 23.49
C ASP A 228 -15.68 5.68 24.33
N THR A 229 -15.55 4.42 23.90
CA THR A 229 -14.69 3.44 24.57
C THR A 229 -13.22 3.85 24.48
N ARG A 230 -12.79 4.38 23.33
CA ARG A 230 -11.42 4.86 23.13
C ARG A 230 -11.12 6.08 24.00
N VAL A 231 -12.05 7.04 24.11
CA VAL A 231 -11.94 8.21 25.00
C VAL A 231 -11.77 7.76 26.45
N ARG A 232 -12.67 6.90 26.96
CA ARG A 232 -12.57 6.39 28.35
C ARG A 232 -11.26 5.64 28.59
N SER A 233 -10.81 4.85 27.62
CA SER A 233 -9.53 4.14 27.70
C SER A 233 -8.34 5.10 27.77
N LEU A 234 -8.36 6.20 27.01
CA LEU A 234 -7.32 7.23 27.04
C LEU A 234 -7.34 8.03 28.35
N GLU A 235 -8.51 8.40 28.85
CA GLU A 235 -8.66 9.10 30.14
C GLU A 235 -8.21 8.22 31.32
N GLY A 236 -8.62 6.95 31.33
CA GLY A 236 -8.17 5.96 32.32
C GLY A 236 -6.68 5.61 32.24
N SER A 237 -6.05 5.89 31.10
CA SER A 237 -4.61 5.63 30.88
C SER A 237 -3.70 6.71 31.45
N ALA A 238 -4.23 7.82 32.00
CA ALA A 238 -3.42 8.91 32.53
C ALA A 238 -2.41 8.45 33.59
N GLY A 239 -2.79 7.50 34.46
CA GLY A 239 -1.89 6.91 35.45
C GLY A 239 -0.73 6.12 34.83
N LEU A 240 -0.95 5.45 33.69
CA LEU A 240 0.09 4.69 32.99
C LEU A 240 1.15 5.57 32.34
N LEU A 241 0.79 6.81 31.99
CA LEU A 241 1.71 7.79 31.41
C LEU A 241 2.72 8.28 32.46
N GLY A 242 2.35 8.25 33.74
CA GLY A 242 3.24 8.58 34.85
C GLY A 242 3.80 10.01 34.79
N TYR A 243 3.07 10.95 34.21
CA TYR A 243 3.57 12.32 34.03
C TYR A 243 3.82 13.06 35.35
N GLY A 244 2.96 12.86 36.36
CA GLY A 244 3.12 13.46 37.69
C GLY A 244 4.32 12.90 38.47
N ASP A 245 4.61 11.60 38.31
CA ASP A 245 5.65 10.88 39.05
C ASP A 245 6.96 10.75 38.27
N SER A 246 7.11 11.50 37.17
CA SER A 246 8.30 11.43 36.32
C SER A 246 9.37 12.42 36.77
N ASP A 247 10.43 11.89 37.37
CA ASP A 247 11.61 12.68 37.73
C ASP A 247 12.21 13.41 36.53
N PHE A 248 12.14 12.81 35.33
CA PHE A 248 12.62 13.41 34.09
C PHE A 248 11.84 14.66 33.70
N LEU A 249 10.51 14.65 33.86
CA LEU A 249 9.67 15.83 33.60
C LEU A 249 9.92 16.91 34.66
N ARG A 250 10.00 16.52 35.94
CA ARG A 250 10.27 17.44 37.05
C ARG A 250 11.64 18.13 36.91
N GLN A 251 12.70 17.38 36.63
CA GLN A 251 14.05 17.92 36.46
C GLN A 251 14.21 18.80 35.21
N SER A 252 13.45 18.53 34.16
CA SER A 252 13.48 19.34 32.93
C SER A 252 12.58 20.58 33.00
N GLY A 253 11.78 20.75 34.06
CA GLY A 253 10.82 21.84 34.20
C GLY A 253 9.62 21.72 33.24
N VAL A 254 9.39 20.55 32.66
CA VAL A 254 8.28 20.30 31.71
C VAL A 254 7.08 19.77 32.48
N ALA A 255 5.94 20.47 32.37
CA ALA A 255 4.67 20.01 32.91
C ALA A 255 3.71 19.61 31.78
N VAL A 256 3.08 18.45 31.92
CA VAL A 256 2.08 17.95 30.96
C VAL A 256 0.72 17.87 31.65
N ARG A 257 -0.31 18.46 31.04
CA ARG A 257 -1.70 18.36 31.53
C ARG A 257 -2.37 17.13 30.90
N PRO A 258 -2.75 16.09 31.66
CA PRO A 258 -3.35 14.87 31.12
C PRO A 258 -4.85 15.05 30.84
N GLN A 259 -5.20 16.06 30.06
CA GLN A 259 -6.59 16.37 29.67
C GLN A 259 -6.68 16.43 28.15
N LEU A 260 -7.77 15.88 27.60
CA LEU A 260 -8.03 15.95 26.17
C LEU A 260 -8.25 17.39 25.73
N LEU A 261 -7.59 17.78 24.64
CA LEU A 261 -7.70 19.12 24.10
C LEU A 261 -9.02 19.29 23.33
N THR A 262 -9.80 20.32 23.68
CA THR A 262 -10.96 20.74 22.88
C THR A 262 -10.48 21.64 21.73
N VAL A 263 -10.89 21.31 20.51
CA VAL A 263 -10.57 22.08 19.29
C VAL A 263 -11.85 22.46 18.56
N LYS A 264 -11.84 23.62 17.88
CA LYS A 264 -12.97 24.01 17.02
C LYS A 264 -12.87 23.28 15.68
N SER A 265 -14.00 22.81 15.17
CA SER A 265 -14.10 22.17 13.86
C SER A 265 -15.20 22.80 13.01
N ARG A 266 -15.16 22.54 11.71
CA ARG A 266 -16.20 22.91 10.75
C ARG A 266 -16.63 21.66 10.00
N VAL A 267 -17.90 21.56 9.62
CA VAL A 267 -18.39 20.45 8.80
C VAL A 267 -18.71 20.98 7.42
N LEU A 268 -18.00 20.48 6.40
CA LEU A 268 -18.26 20.86 5.03
C LEU A 268 -19.61 20.29 4.57
N PRO A 269 -20.37 21.01 3.73
CA PRO A 269 -21.54 20.44 3.07
C PRO A 269 -21.11 19.32 2.13
N ALA A 270 -22.00 18.36 1.88
CA ALA A 270 -21.74 17.34 0.87
C ALA A 270 -22.01 17.92 -0.52
N PRO A 271 -21.19 17.56 -1.51
CA PRO A 271 -21.37 18.02 -2.87
C PRO A 271 -22.57 17.31 -3.53
N PRO A 272 -23.42 18.00 -4.30
CA PRO A 272 -24.43 17.31 -5.08
C PRO A 272 -23.76 16.41 -6.13
N LEU A 273 -24.35 15.25 -6.39
CA LEU A 273 -23.95 14.32 -7.44
C LEU A 273 -24.99 14.37 -8.57
N VAL A 274 -24.50 14.49 -9.80
CA VAL A 274 -25.30 14.44 -11.02
C VAL A 274 -25.14 13.07 -11.66
N TRP A 275 -26.28 12.44 -11.89
CA TRP A 275 -26.44 11.18 -12.62
C TRP A 275 -26.99 11.49 -14.03
N ALA A 276 -27.45 10.51 -14.81
CA ALA A 276 -28.00 10.76 -16.14
C ALA A 276 -29.07 11.89 -16.16
N LYS A 277 -29.18 12.59 -17.30
CA LYS A 277 -29.87 13.89 -17.52
C LYS A 277 -31.37 13.97 -17.14
N SER A 278 -32.00 12.89 -16.68
CA SER A 278 -33.45 12.84 -16.38
C SER A 278 -33.83 12.82 -14.88
N ARG A 279 -32.89 12.98 -13.94
CA ARG A 279 -33.19 12.91 -12.48
C ARG A 279 -32.59 14.04 -11.63
N PRO A 280 -33.20 14.38 -10.47
CA PRO A 280 -32.72 15.45 -9.58
C PRO A 280 -31.33 15.15 -9.00
N GLN A 281 -30.56 16.20 -8.75
CA GLN A 281 -29.27 16.13 -8.07
C GLN A 281 -29.43 15.46 -6.69
N GLU A 282 -28.59 14.47 -6.37
CA GLU A 282 -28.59 13.83 -5.05
C GLU A 282 -27.44 14.37 -4.21
N THR A 283 -27.74 14.88 -3.01
CA THR A 283 -26.70 15.25 -2.05
C THR A 283 -26.45 14.09 -1.09
N PRO A 284 -25.22 13.52 -1.03
CA PRO A 284 -24.89 12.42 -0.14
C PRO A 284 -25.18 12.74 1.32
N ARG A 285 -25.86 11.83 2.03
CA ARG A 285 -26.16 11.98 3.45
C ARG A 285 -25.20 11.15 4.28
N GLY A 286 -24.52 11.77 5.24
CA GLY A 286 -23.55 11.08 6.10
C GLY A 286 -22.38 10.46 5.32
N GLY A 287 -21.99 11.04 4.18
CA GLY A 287 -20.89 10.53 3.36
C GLY A 287 -21.22 9.23 2.60
N ALA A 288 -22.50 8.90 2.42
CA ALA A 288 -22.94 7.75 1.63
C ALA A 288 -24.06 8.14 0.66
N TRP A 289 -24.17 7.37 -0.41
CA TRP A 289 -25.24 7.40 -1.41
C TRP A 289 -25.61 5.96 -1.80
N ASN A 290 -26.74 5.76 -2.48
CA ASN A 290 -27.14 4.46 -3.03
C ASN A 290 -27.27 4.53 -4.56
N LEU A 291 -27.20 3.38 -5.25
CA LEU A 291 -27.44 3.29 -6.71
C LEU A 291 -28.89 2.97 -7.07
N ALA A 292 -29.78 2.90 -6.07
CA ALA A 292 -31.18 2.58 -6.31
C ALA A 292 -31.81 3.68 -7.18
N ASP A 293 -32.46 3.26 -8.27
CA ASP A 293 -33.18 4.11 -9.22
C ASP A 293 -32.34 5.20 -9.89
N LYS A 294 -31.06 4.91 -10.15
CA LYS A 294 -30.10 5.82 -10.79
C LYS A 294 -29.52 5.21 -12.05
N MET A 295 -29.18 6.06 -13.00
CA MET A 295 -28.53 5.68 -14.27
C MET A 295 -27.17 6.35 -14.37
N PHE A 296 -26.22 5.68 -15.03
CA PHE A 296 -24.88 6.24 -15.20
C PHE A 296 -24.91 7.54 -16.01
N TYR A 297 -24.10 8.53 -15.61
CA TYR A 297 -24.01 9.81 -16.30
C TYR A 297 -23.66 9.66 -17.79
N SER A 298 -22.73 8.76 -18.10
CA SER A 298 -22.42 8.34 -19.46
C SER A 298 -22.11 6.85 -19.43
N PRO A 299 -23.01 5.98 -19.93
CA PRO A 299 -22.73 4.56 -20.00
C PRO A 299 -21.70 4.26 -21.11
N GLY A 300 -20.69 3.46 -20.79
CA GLY A 300 -19.79 2.89 -21.79
C GLY A 300 -20.48 1.79 -22.59
N ARG A 301 -20.02 1.55 -23.82
CA ARG A 301 -20.60 0.55 -24.74
C ARG A 301 -19.81 -0.75 -24.70
N VAL A 302 -20.51 -1.88 -24.65
CA VAL A 302 -19.89 -3.21 -24.75
C VAL A 302 -20.57 -4.00 -25.85
N TYR A 303 -19.82 -4.29 -26.91
CA TYR A 303 -20.35 -5.02 -28.06
C TYR A 303 -20.43 -6.54 -27.80
N ALA A 304 -19.48 -7.10 -27.04
CA ALA A 304 -19.51 -8.50 -26.59
C ALA A 304 -18.64 -8.72 -25.34
N TRP A 305 -18.93 -9.80 -24.61
CA TRP A 305 -18.18 -10.20 -23.41
C TRP A 305 -18.24 -11.72 -23.18
N SER A 306 -17.32 -12.25 -22.37
CA SER A 306 -17.23 -13.70 -22.07
C SER A 306 -17.13 -13.95 -20.58
N VAL A 307 -17.59 -15.11 -20.09
CA VAL A 307 -17.41 -15.57 -18.70
C VAL A 307 -16.54 -16.84 -18.69
N ILE A 308 -15.46 -16.81 -17.93
CA ILE A 308 -14.54 -17.94 -17.77
C ILE A 308 -14.54 -18.38 -16.30
N VAL A 309 -14.83 -19.65 -16.07
CA VAL A 309 -15.04 -20.29 -14.77
C VAL A 309 -13.90 -21.26 -14.51
N PHE A 310 -13.04 -20.94 -13.54
CA PHE A 310 -11.99 -21.86 -13.12
C PHE A 310 -12.49 -22.73 -11.97
N ASP A 311 -12.63 -24.04 -12.11
CA ASP A 311 -13.02 -24.90 -10.98
C ASP A 311 -12.11 -26.13 -10.87
N THR A 312 -11.67 -26.44 -9.66
CA THR A 312 -10.74 -27.54 -9.37
C THR A 312 -11.42 -28.78 -8.81
N LYS A 313 -12.73 -28.76 -8.52
CA LYS A 313 -13.44 -29.92 -7.95
C LYS A 313 -14.37 -30.59 -8.97
N PRO A 314 -14.10 -31.84 -9.40
CA PRO A 314 -15.04 -32.60 -10.22
C PRO A 314 -16.29 -32.92 -9.38
N GLY A 315 -17.44 -32.32 -9.72
CA GLY A 315 -18.73 -32.60 -9.07
C GLY A 315 -19.65 -31.39 -8.85
N VAL A 316 -19.15 -30.15 -8.92
CA VAL A 316 -19.95 -28.93 -8.71
C VAL A 316 -20.72 -28.48 -9.97
N MET A 317 -20.54 -29.17 -11.10
CA MET A 317 -20.93 -28.70 -12.44
C MET A 317 -22.42 -28.80 -12.77
N ALA A 318 -23.19 -29.68 -12.12
CA ALA A 318 -24.64 -29.78 -12.39
C ALA A 318 -25.41 -28.57 -11.85
N ASP A 319 -25.16 -28.17 -10.60
CA ASP A 319 -25.80 -27.00 -9.98
C ASP A 319 -25.10 -25.67 -10.33
N GLY A 320 -23.79 -25.72 -10.63
CA GLY A 320 -22.98 -24.54 -10.91
C GLY A 320 -23.41 -23.79 -12.17
N TYR A 321 -23.83 -24.49 -13.22
CA TYR A 321 -24.24 -23.87 -14.48
C TYR A 321 -25.52 -23.04 -14.33
N GLN A 322 -26.51 -23.54 -13.59
CA GLN A 322 -27.74 -22.80 -13.30
C GLN A 322 -27.46 -21.57 -12.41
N VAL A 323 -26.56 -21.71 -11.43
CA VAL A 323 -26.12 -20.57 -10.59
C VAL A 323 -25.42 -19.50 -11.43
N ILE A 324 -24.57 -19.88 -12.38
CA ILE A 324 -23.89 -18.95 -13.29
C ILE A 324 -24.90 -18.27 -14.21
N ARG A 325 -25.85 -19.01 -14.80
CA ARG A 325 -26.93 -18.41 -15.60
C ARG A 325 -27.77 -17.43 -14.79
N ASN A 326 -28.20 -17.80 -13.59
CA ASN A 326 -28.96 -16.93 -12.70
C ASN A 326 -28.18 -15.66 -12.35
N PHE A 327 -26.86 -15.78 -12.14
CA PHE A 327 -25.98 -14.63 -11.92
C PHE A 327 -25.89 -13.74 -13.17
N ILE A 328 -25.68 -14.31 -14.36
CA ILE A 328 -25.60 -13.56 -15.63
C ILE A 328 -26.92 -12.83 -15.90
N THR A 329 -28.05 -13.51 -15.75
CA THR A 329 -29.37 -12.90 -15.92
C THR A 329 -29.58 -11.77 -14.90
N GLY A 330 -29.28 -12.01 -13.62
CA GLY A 330 -29.37 -10.95 -12.59
C GLY A 330 -28.41 -9.79 -12.85
N PHE A 331 -27.23 -10.06 -13.40
CA PHE A 331 -26.23 -9.08 -13.80
C PHE A 331 -26.70 -8.23 -14.97
N LEU A 332 -27.21 -8.84 -16.03
CA LEU A 332 -27.76 -8.15 -17.19
C LEU A 332 -29.01 -7.34 -16.84
N GLN A 333 -29.87 -7.85 -15.94
CA GLN A 333 -31.01 -7.09 -15.43
C GLN A 333 -30.56 -5.85 -14.64
N CYS A 334 -29.54 -5.98 -13.80
CA CYS A 334 -28.94 -4.83 -13.12
C CYS A 334 -28.28 -3.85 -14.10
N CYS A 335 -27.64 -4.35 -15.16
CA CYS A 335 -27.04 -3.54 -16.23
C CYS A 335 -28.10 -2.74 -16.99
N SER A 336 -29.25 -3.36 -17.28
CA SER A 336 -30.39 -2.75 -17.96
C SER A 336 -31.01 -1.64 -17.11
N ASN A 337 -31.19 -1.88 -15.81
CA ASN A 337 -31.71 -0.88 -14.87
C ASN A 337 -30.78 0.34 -14.67
N LEU A 338 -29.48 0.18 -14.96
CA LEU A 338 -28.48 1.25 -14.91
C LEU A 338 -28.25 1.92 -16.28
N GLU A 339 -28.93 1.44 -17.34
CA GLU A 339 -28.68 1.75 -18.76
C GLU A 339 -27.19 1.62 -19.16
N SER A 340 -26.45 0.70 -18.54
CA SER A 340 -25.09 0.41 -18.97
C SER A 340 -25.14 -0.26 -20.34
N GLY A 341 -24.24 0.10 -21.27
CA GLY A 341 -24.20 -0.45 -22.64
C GLY A 341 -23.82 -1.94 -22.73
N LEU A 342 -23.97 -2.69 -21.63
CA LEU A 342 -23.86 -4.13 -21.51
C LEU A 342 -25.18 -4.86 -21.79
N SER A 343 -26.33 -4.18 -21.63
CA SER A 343 -27.64 -4.75 -21.93
C SER A 343 -27.84 -5.03 -23.43
N GLU A 344 -27.04 -4.40 -24.29
CA GLU A 344 -27.06 -4.54 -25.75
C GLU A 344 -26.00 -5.53 -26.29
N ALA A 345 -25.28 -6.24 -25.41
CA ALA A 345 -24.20 -7.14 -25.85
C ALA A 345 -24.75 -8.32 -26.67
N PHE A 346 -24.20 -8.50 -27.88
CA PHE A 346 -24.72 -9.45 -28.87
C PHE A 346 -24.39 -10.93 -28.59
N SER A 347 -23.42 -11.21 -27.71
CA SER A 347 -22.99 -12.59 -27.41
C SER A 347 -22.39 -12.73 -26.02
N VAL A 348 -22.80 -13.79 -25.31
CA VAL A 348 -22.24 -14.22 -24.01
C VAL A 348 -21.76 -15.65 -24.15
N SER A 349 -20.46 -15.89 -23.93
CA SER A 349 -19.85 -17.22 -23.97
C SER A 349 -19.40 -17.65 -22.58
N ILE A 350 -19.71 -18.88 -22.17
CA ILE A 350 -19.28 -19.44 -20.88
C ILE A 350 -18.23 -20.53 -21.13
N HIS A 351 -17.08 -20.44 -20.47
CA HIS A 351 -16.00 -21.42 -20.58
C HIS A 351 -15.64 -21.95 -19.19
N VAL A 352 -15.51 -23.27 -19.06
CA VAL A 352 -15.14 -23.92 -17.79
C VAL A 352 -13.77 -24.57 -17.96
N SER A 353 -12.83 -24.30 -17.05
CA SER A 353 -11.50 -24.91 -17.07
C SER A 353 -11.14 -25.50 -15.70
N SER A 354 -10.63 -26.73 -15.72
CA SER A 354 -10.02 -27.39 -14.55
C SER A 354 -8.57 -26.98 -14.28
N ASN A 355 -7.96 -26.21 -15.18
CA ASN A 355 -6.53 -25.94 -15.18
C ASN A 355 -6.26 -24.42 -15.21
N THR A 356 -5.60 -23.90 -14.17
CA THR A 356 -5.62 -22.47 -13.80
C THR A 356 -4.61 -21.57 -14.52
N SER A 357 -3.76 -22.08 -15.43
CA SER A 357 -2.71 -21.24 -16.03
C SER A 357 -2.26 -21.63 -17.44
N GLY A 358 -2.14 -22.92 -17.78
CA GLY A 358 -1.43 -23.36 -18.99
C GLY A 358 -2.19 -23.30 -20.32
N LYS A 359 -3.53 -23.17 -20.35
CA LYS A 359 -4.35 -23.14 -21.59
C LYS A 359 -5.11 -21.84 -21.82
N ALA A 360 -5.21 -20.94 -20.84
CA ALA A 360 -5.92 -19.67 -20.97
C ALA A 360 -5.33 -18.79 -22.11
N TRP A 361 -4.03 -18.90 -22.39
CA TRP A 361 -3.36 -18.20 -23.49
C TRP A 361 -3.84 -18.65 -24.88
N LYS A 362 -4.20 -19.92 -25.08
CA LYS A 362 -4.73 -20.42 -26.37
C LYS A 362 -6.12 -19.87 -26.68
N TRP A 363 -6.85 -19.41 -25.67
CA TRP A 363 -8.14 -18.75 -25.86
C TRP A 363 -7.97 -17.29 -26.25
N LYS A 364 -6.86 -16.64 -25.84
CA LYS A 364 -6.52 -15.24 -26.21
C LYS A 364 -6.31 -15.07 -27.73
N SER A 365 -5.78 -16.08 -28.42
CA SER A 365 -5.65 -16.05 -29.89
C SER A 365 -6.95 -16.35 -30.63
N ARG A 366 -7.94 -16.94 -29.94
CA ARG A 366 -9.27 -17.29 -30.50
C ARG A 366 -10.36 -16.26 -30.18
N ILE A 367 -10.22 -15.50 -29.09
CA ILE A 367 -11.18 -14.52 -28.59
C ILE A 367 -10.55 -13.13 -28.80
N TRP A 368 -11.08 -12.39 -29.77
CA TRP A 368 -10.62 -11.13 -30.38
C TRP A 368 -9.92 -10.05 -29.52
N SER A 369 -9.24 -9.13 -30.24
CA SER A 369 -8.49 -7.96 -29.78
C SER A 369 -9.29 -6.79 -29.17
N GLU A 370 -10.62 -6.89 -29.02
CA GLU A 370 -11.45 -5.78 -28.54
C GLU A 370 -12.48 -6.15 -27.44
N LEU A 371 -12.42 -7.36 -26.87
CA LEU A 371 -13.47 -7.85 -25.96
C LEU A 371 -13.09 -7.78 -24.47
N PRO A 372 -13.95 -7.21 -23.59
CA PRO A 372 -13.85 -7.42 -22.15
C PRO A 372 -14.22 -8.87 -21.78
N VAL A 373 -13.26 -9.62 -21.23
CA VAL A 373 -13.46 -10.99 -20.71
C VAL A 373 -13.85 -10.91 -19.23
N GLN A 374 -14.60 -11.84 -18.63
CA GLN A 374 -14.92 -11.94 -17.20
C GLN A 374 -14.38 -13.26 -16.64
N LEU A 375 -13.74 -13.25 -15.46
CA LEU A 375 -13.15 -14.44 -14.84
C LEU A 375 -13.85 -14.76 -13.51
N TRP A 376 -14.00 -16.04 -13.18
CA TRP A 376 -14.69 -16.54 -11.99
C TRP A 376 -13.81 -17.56 -11.24
N LYS A 377 -13.87 -17.49 -9.90
CA LYS A 377 -13.00 -18.25 -9.00
C LYS A 377 -13.77 -18.83 -7.79
N PRO A 378 -13.67 -20.15 -7.52
CA PRO A 378 -14.16 -20.77 -6.30
C PRO A 378 -13.15 -20.60 -5.15
N SER A 379 -13.65 -20.69 -3.92
CA SER A 379 -12.85 -20.52 -2.71
C SER A 379 -11.79 -21.63 -2.56
N GLY A 380 -10.51 -21.26 -2.51
CA GLY A 380 -9.41 -22.18 -2.14
C GLY A 380 -8.10 -22.02 -2.92
N ILE A 381 -8.11 -21.38 -4.09
CA ILE A 381 -6.92 -21.24 -4.94
C ILE A 381 -6.16 -19.94 -4.58
N SER A 382 -4.82 -19.93 -4.61
CA SER A 382 -4.05 -18.68 -4.37
C SER A 382 -4.28 -17.66 -5.50
N SER A 383 -4.12 -16.36 -5.25
CA SER A 383 -4.30 -15.31 -6.27
C SER A 383 -3.19 -15.25 -7.33
N ALA A 384 -2.06 -15.93 -7.06
CA ALA A 384 -0.84 -15.80 -7.85
C ALA A 384 -0.94 -16.32 -9.31
N PRO A 385 -1.58 -17.48 -9.61
CA PRO A 385 -1.63 -18.01 -10.98
C PRO A 385 -2.48 -17.17 -11.93
N VAL A 386 -3.49 -16.48 -11.40
CA VAL A 386 -4.46 -15.70 -12.21
C VAL A 386 -4.03 -14.23 -12.33
N GLN A 387 -3.24 -13.71 -11.39
CA GLN A 387 -2.53 -12.42 -11.53
C GLN A 387 -1.44 -12.45 -12.62
N ALA A 388 -0.97 -13.64 -12.99
CA ALA A 388 0.00 -13.85 -14.07
C ALA A 388 -0.62 -13.83 -15.48
N LEU A 389 -1.95 -13.77 -15.60
CA LEU A 389 -2.63 -13.54 -16.88
C LEU A 389 -2.58 -12.04 -17.19
N ASP A 390 -2.06 -11.71 -18.37
CA ASP A 390 -1.78 -10.38 -18.92
C ASP A 390 -2.73 -9.24 -18.45
N PRO A 391 -2.21 -8.06 -18.03
CA PRO A 391 -3.02 -6.89 -17.69
C PRO A 391 -3.85 -6.30 -18.84
N LEU A 392 -3.68 -6.76 -20.09
CA LEU A 392 -4.53 -6.41 -21.25
C LEU A 392 -5.84 -7.22 -21.31
N LEU A 393 -5.92 -8.36 -20.61
CA LEU A 393 -7.21 -9.02 -20.37
C LEU A 393 -7.91 -8.25 -19.27
N PHE A 394 -9.08 -7.68 -19.55
CA PHE A 394 -9.98 -7.21 -18.50
C PHE A 394 -10.27 -8.41 -17.57
N SER A 395 -9.54 -8.55 -16.48
CA SER A 395 -9.68 -9.68 -15.56
C SER A 395 -10.59 -9.26 -14.40
N TRP A 396 -11.62 -10.05 -14.14
CA TRP A 396 -12.63 -9.81 -13.11
C TRP A 396 -12.51 -10.89 -12.07
N PHE A 397 -12.64 -10.57 -10.79
CA PHE A 397 -12.65 -11.57 -9.74
C PHE A 397 -13.82 -11.30 -8.81
N PHE A 398 -14.66 -12.31 -8.60
CA PHE A 398 -15.72 -12.27 -7.61
C PHE A 398 -15.69 -13.49 -6.69
N PRO A 399 -15.39 -13.32 -5.38
CA PRO A 399 -15.57 -14.39 -4.40
C PRO A 399 -17.03 -14.37 -3.90
N ILE A 400 -17.94 -15.11 -4.55
CA ILE A 400 -19.39 -15.11 -4.19
C ILE A 400 -19.83 -16.40 -3.47
N TRP A 401 -18.90 -17.26 -3.05
CA TRP A 401 -19.28 -18.57 -2.50
C TRP A 401 -20.00 -18.55 -1.13
N ARG A 402 -19.96 -17.44 -0.35
CA ARG A 402 -20.56 -17.42 1.00
C ARG A 402 -22.05 -17.03 1.09
N PRO A 403 -22.61 -16.09 0.30
CA PRO A 403 -24.02 -15.71 0.48
C PRO A 403 -25.04 -16.53 -0.33
N ILE A 404 -24.62 -17.20 -1.41
CA ILE A 404 -25.56 -17.85 -2.36
C ILE A 404 -26.02 -19.22 -1.87
N TYR A 405 -25.26 -19.91 -1.02
CA TYR A 405 -25.60 -21.26 -0.54
C TYR A 405 -26.16 -21.33 0.89
N THR A 406 -26.18 -20.22 1.63
CA THR A 406 -26.96 -20.18 2.87
C THR A 406 -28.41 -19.89 2.49
N ARG A 407 -29.32 -20.81 2.86
CA ARG A 407 -30.80 -20.80 2.66
C ARG A 407 -31.54 -19.52 3.15
N ARG A 408 -30.85 -18.40 3.37
CA ARG A 408 -31.32 -17.18 4.04
C ARG A 408 -30.83 -15.86 3.43
N SER A 409 -30.27 -15.82 2.22
CA SER A 409 -29.99 -14.51 1.59
C SER A 409 -31.28 -13.93 0.99
N ARG A 410 -31.89 -12.97 1.70
CA ARG A 410 -32.99 -12.14 1.21
C ARG A 410 -32.60 -11.50 -0.13
N THR A 411 -33.53 -11.42 -1.08
CA THR A 411 -33.40 -10.85 -2.44
C THR A 411 -32.61 -9.54 -2.53
N GLY A 412 -32.67 -8.67 -1.50
CA GLY A 412 -31.90 -7.43 -1.43
C GLY A 412 -30.36 -7.58 -1.33
N ALA A 413 -29.85 -8.71 -0.82
CA ALA A 413 -28.40 -8.95 -0.73
C ALA A 413 -27.78 -9.22 -2.11
N ILE A 414 -28.50 -9.92 -2.99
CA ILE A 414 -28.07 -10.26 -4.36
C ILE A 414 -27.91 -8.99 -5.20
N VAL A 415 -28.86 -8.05 -5.11
CA VAL A 415 -28.81 -6.76 -5.82
C VAL A 415 -27.55 -5.95 -5.47
N SER A 416 -27.19 -5.90 -4.18
CA SER A 416 -25.98 -5.19 -3.72
C SER A 416 -24.66 -5.83 -4.16
N VAL A 417 -24.66 -7.16 -4.33
CA VAL A 417 -23.49 -7.95 -4.78
C VAL A 417 -23.25 -7.76 -6.28
N VAL A 418 -24.32 -7.56 -7.05
CA VAL A 418 -24.28 -7.38 -8.51
C VAL A 418 -24.08 -5.90 -8.93
N ALA A 419 -24.58 -4.93 -8.16
CA ALA A 419 -24.46 -3.51 -8.49
C ALA A 419 -23.02 -2.95 -8.41
N ARG A 420 -22.20 -3.41 -7.44
CA ARG A 420 -20.78 -3.00 -7.29
C ARG A 420 -19.91 -3.34 -8.52
N PRO A 421 -19.99 -4.56 -9.09
CA PRO A 421 -19.41 -4.89 -10.39
C PRO A 421 -19.67 -3.86 -11.49
N ASN A 422 -20.93 -3.41 -11.66
CA ASN A 422 -21.35 -2.56 -12.76
C ASN A 422 -20.68 -1.18 -12.74
N VAL A 423 -20.52 -0.59 -11.56
CA VAL A 423 -19.87 0.71 -11.37
C VAL A 423 -18.39 0.66 -11.76
N SER A 424 -17.70 -0.42 -11.39
CA SER A 424 -16.29 -0.60 -11.76
C SER A 424 -16.13 -0.95 -13.24
N LEU A 425 -17.16 -1.56 -13.84
CA LEU A 425 -17.18 -1.93 -15.24
C LEU A 425 -17.35 -0.75 -16.16
N ASN A 426 -18.35 0.07 -15.91
CA ASN A 426 -18.60 1.24 -16.70
C ASN A 426 -17.34 2.13 -16.84
N VAL A 427 -16.59 2.36 -15.76
CA VAL A 427 -15.32 3.14 -15.78
C VAL A 427 -14.23 2.50 -16.64
N LYS A 428 -14.18 1.17 -16.71
CA LYS A 428 -13.17 0.43 -17.49
C LYS A 428 -13.44 0.43 -19.00
N ILE A 429 -14.69 0.65 -19.40
CA ILE A 429 -15.15 0.72 -20.79
C ILE A 429 -15.44 2.18 -21.21
N ASP A 430 -14.69 3.13 -20.64
CA ASP A 430 -14.76 4.57 -20.90
C ASP A 430 -16.09 5.27 -20.53
N GLY A 431 -16.94 4.62 -19.75
CA GLY A 431 -18.14 5.21 -19.17
C GLY A 431 -17.85 6.08 -17.92
N ILE A 432 -18.74 7.03 -17.66
CA ILE A 432 -18.76 7.91 -16.49
C ILE A 432 -19.96 7.55 -15.62
N ASN A 433 -19.71 7.16 -14.36
CA ASN A 433 -20.79 6.76 -13.46
C ASN A 433 -21.64 7.96 -13.02
N THR A 434 -20.96 8.99 -12.54
CA THR A 434 -21.56 10.19 -11.94
C THR A 434 -20.55 11.31 -12.09
N VAL A 435 -21.04 12.54 -12.22
CA VAL A 435 -20.20 13.74 -12.17
C VAL A 435 -20.60 14.60 -10.97
N PRO A 436 -19.69 15.45 -10.48
CA PRO A 436 -20.05 16.40 -9.45
C PRO A 436 -21.03 17.45 -9.96
N GLY A 437 -22.06 17.77 -9.19
CA GLY A 437 -23.01 18.82 -9.50
C GLY A 437 -22.43 20.24 -9.33
N SER A 438 -23.20 21.21 -9.82
CA SER A 438 -22.85 22.62 -9.74
C SER A 438 -22.66 23.04 -8.29
N SER A 439 -21.47 23.54 -7.97
CA SER A 439 -21.12 24.10 -6.67
C SER A 439 -20.15 25.27 -6.89
N PRO A 440 -20.02 26.20 -5.94
CA PRO A 440 -19.06 27.30 -6.05
C PRO A 440 -17.64 26.79 -6.36
N LEU A 441 -17.25 25.68 -5.71
CA LEU A 441 -16.02 24.96 -5.99
C LEU A 441 -15.92 24.49 -7.45
N GLN A 442 -16.91 23.72 -7.92
CA GLN A 442 -16.86 23.16 -9.27
C GLN A 442 -16.73 24.27 -10.31
N LYS A 443 -17.41 25.41 -10.10
CA LYS A 443 -17.29 26.60 -10.93
C LYS A 443 -15.87 27.20 -10.89
N ALA A 444 -15.25 27.27 -9.71
CA ALA A 444 -13.88 27.75 -9.54
C ALA A 444 -12.79 26.81 -10.10
N LEU A 445 -13.03 25.50 -10.10
CA LEU A 445 -12.14 24.52 -10.76
C LEU A 445 -12.32 24.53 -12.27
N ALA A 446 -13.57 24.66 -12.75
CA ALA A 446 -13.89 24.74 -14.18
C ALA A 446 -13.49 26.07 -14.82
N SER A 447 -13.21 27.12 -14.03
CA SER A 447 -12.84 28.44 -14.56
C SER A 447 -11.49 28.46 -15.29
N LEU A 448 -10.63 27.45 -15.07
CA LEU A 448 -9.35 27.29 -15.76
C LEU A 448 -9.08 25.78 -16.01
N PRO A 449 -8.46 25.42 -17.15
CA PRO A 449 -8.04 24.04 -17.40
C PRO A 449 -7.17 23.51 -16.26
N THR A 450 -7.72 22.61 -15.45
CA THR A 450 -7.07 22.09 -14.23
C THR A 450 -6.81 20.59 -14.39
N MET A 451 -5.62 20.15 -14.05
CA MET A 451 -5.25 18.74 -13.95
C MET A 451 -5.03 18.35 -12.48
N ILE A 452 -5.59 17.21 -12.09
CA ILE A 452 -5.44 16.65 -10.75
C ILE A 452 -4.61 15.38 -10.84
N ILE A 453 -3.50 15.36 -10.12
CA ILE A 453 -2.56 14.25 -10.08
C ILE A 453 -2.59 13.59 -8.70
N GLY A 454 -2.54 12.27 -8.65
CA GLY A 454 -2.32 11.50 -7.42
C GLY A 454 -1.15 10.55 -7.59
N ALA A 455 -0.26 10.46 -6.60
CA ALA A 455 0.90 9.59 -6.64
C ALA A 455 1.10 8.84 -5.31
N ASP A 456 1.50 7.57 -5.41
CA ASP A 456 1.72 6.64 -4.29
C ASP A 456 2.87 5.67 -4.62
N VAL A 457 3.56 5.17 -3.59
CA VAL A 457 4.64 4.19 -3.71
C VAL A 457 4.26 2.93 -2.96
N SER A 458 4.36 1.79 -3.66
CA SER A 458 4.09 0.48 -3.09
C SER A 458 5.38 -0.32 -2.94
N HIS A 459 5.69 -0.71 -1.71
CA HIS A 459 6.79 -1.62 -1.41
C HIS A 459 6.32 -3.08 -1.41
N SER A 460 7.19 -3.96 -1.88
CA SER A 460 6.94 -5.39 -1.91
C SER A 460 7.42 -6.08 -0.62
N THR A 461 6.86 -7.25 -0.31
CA THR A 461 7.24 -8.02 0.88
C THR A 461 8.57 -8.74 0.63
N GLY A 462 9.67 -8.14 1.09
CA GLY A 462 11.05 -8.64 0.98
C GLY A 462 12.01 -7.49 0.71
N SER A 463 13.14 -7.41 1.43
CA SER A 463 14.07 -6.25 1.38
C SER A 463 14.66 -5.99 0.00
N ASP A 464 14.75 -7.01 -0.85
CA ASP A 464 15.53 -6.95 -2.09
C ASP A 464 14.67 -6.75 -3.34
N ARG A 465 13.35 -6.61 -3.17
CA ARG A 465 12.43 -6.42 -4.29
C ARG A 465 12.18 -4.92 -4.53
N PRO A 466 12.12 -4.46 -5.78
CA PRO A 466 11.95 -3.05 -6.09
C PRO A 466 10.60 -2.52 -5.60
N SER A 467 10.54 -1.22 -5.38
CA SER A 467 9.29 -0.51 -5.11
C SER A 467 8.65 -0.09 -6.43
N VAL A 468 7.34 0.14 -6.43
CA VAL A 468 6.61 0.61 -7.62
C VAL A 468 5.93 1.93 -7.30
N ALA A 469 6.29 2.98 -8.03
CA ALA A 469 5.59 4.25 -8.02
C ALA A 469 4.41 4.21 -9.01
N GLY A 470 3.25 4.69 -8.57
CA GLY A 470 2.08 4.88 -9.42
C GLY A 470 1.65 6.33 -9.41
N LEU A 471 1.39 6.90 -10.59
CA LEU A 471 0.85 8.24 -10.80
C LEU A 471 -0.45 8.14 -11.60
N VAL A 472 -1.47 8.88 -11.19
CA VAL A 472 -2.74 9.00 -11.91
C VAL A 472 -3.05 10.47 -12.17
N ALA A 473 -3.47 10.81 -13.38
CA ALA A 473 -3.78 12.19 -13.76
C ALA A 473 -5.19 12.28 -14.38
N SER A 474 -5.98 13.27 -13.95
CA SER A 474 -7.31 13.52 -14.50
C SER A 474 -7.22 14.02 -15.94
N MET A 475 -8.09 13.51 -16.81
CA MET A 475 -8.05 13.83 -18.25
C MET A 475 -9.15 14.80 -18.68
N ASP A 476 -10.26 14.88 -17.93
CA ASP A 476 -11.45 15.65 -18.29
C ASP A 476 -11.83 16.70 -17.23
N GLU A 477 -12.65 17.67 -17.61
CA GLU A 477 -13.12 18.78 -16.75
C GLU A 477 -14.01 18.34 -15.56
N SER A 478 -14.61 17.16 -15.65
CA SER A 478 -15.44 16.60 -14.58
C SER A 478 -14.62 15.82 -13.55
N PHE A 479 -13.32 15.61 -13.82
CA PHE A 479 -12.39 14.81 -13.02
C PHE A 479 -12.88 13.38 -12.81
N SER A 480 -13.52 12.79 -13.82
CA SER A 480 -14.09 11.44 -13.76
C SER A 480 -13.19 10.40 -14.44
N GLN A 481 -12.38 10.82 -15.41
CA GLN A 481 -11.46 9.95 -16.15
C GLN A 481 -10.01 10.21 -15.74
N TYR A 482 -9.26 9.13 -15.51
CA TYR A 482 -7.86 9.19 -15.11
C TYR A 482 -7.00 8.26 -15.96
N GLY A 483 -5.85 8.77 -16.42
CA GLY A 483 -4.77 7.93 -16.96
C GLY A 483 -3.80 7.49 -15.87
N ALA A 484 -3.33 6.24 -15.93
CA ALA A 484 -2.31 5.72 -15.02
C ALA A 484 -0.92 5.67 -15.68
N ILE A 485 0.10 5.99 -14.90
CA ILE A 485 1.51 5.87 -15.23
C ILE A 485 2.19 5.16 -14.07
N THR A 486 3.10 4.22 -14.35
CA THR A 486 3.81 3.46 -13.32
C THR A 486 5.29 3.41 -13.62
N ALA A 487 6.11 3.56 -12.59
CA ALA A 487 7.56 3.44 -12.67
C ALA A 487 8.06 2.46 -11.60
N VAL A 488 9.14 1.75 -11.90
CA VAL A 488 9.82 0.85 -10.96
C VAL A 488 11.02 1.61 -10.40
N GLN A 489 11.23 1.51 -9.09
CA GLN A 489 12.31 2.23 -8.39
C GLN A 489 12.98 1.36 -7.33
N SER A 490 14.04 1.89 -6.71
CA SER A 490 14.83 1.21 -5.70
C SER A 490 13.98 0.66 -4.54
N ALA A 491 14.41 -0.48 -3.97
CA ALA A 491 13.71 -1.13 -2.87
C ALA A 491 13.63 -0.20 -1.64
N LEU A 492 12.45 -0.14 -1.01
CA LEU A 492 12.19 0.65 0.20
C LEU A 492 12.44 2.17 0.07
N ASN A 493 12.62 2.69 -1.14
CA ASN A 493 12.69 4.12 -1.39
C ASN A 493 11.26 4.68 -1.51
N GLU A 494 10.89 5.63 -0.65
CA GLU A 494 9.58 6.29 -0.68
C GLU A 494 9.59 7.50 -1.64
N ILE A 495 10.75 8.09 -1.94
CA ILE A 495 10.85 9.21 -2.88
C ILE A 495 10.67 8.69 -4.30
N ILE A 496 9.82 9.33 -5.10
CA ILE A 496 9.59 8.93 -6.49
C ILE A 496 10.78 9.36 -7.35
N GLU A 497 11.55 8.39 -7.84
CA GLU A 497 12.80 8.66 -8.56
C GLU A 497 12.56 9.34 -9.92
N ASP A 498 11.59 8.84 -10.69
CA ASP A 498 11.23 9.27 -12.06
C ASP A 498 9.97 10.17 -12.10
N ILE A 499 9.79 11.02 -11.09
CA ILE A 499 8.57 11.84 -10.97
C ILE A 499 8.42 12.85 -12.12
N ASP A 500 9.54 13.35 -12.63
CA ASP A 500 9.65 14.23 -13.78
C ASP A 500 9.14 13.55 -15.05
N GLY A 501 9.68 12.38 -15.41
CA GLY A 501 9.24 11.61 -16.58
C GLY A 501 7.76 11.21 -16.50
N MET A 502 7.30 10.83 -15.30
CA MET A 502 5.88 10.52 -15.09
C MET A 502 4.96 11.74 -15.27
N VAL A 503 5.36 12.92 -14.81
CA VAL A 503 4.58 14.16 -15.00
C VAL A 503 4.59 14.61 -16.45
N GLU A 504 5.72 14.55 -17.15
CA GLU A 504 5.78 14.86 -18.59
C GLU A 504 4.82 13.98 -19.39
N ASN A 505 4.82 12.67 -19.10
CA ASN A 505 3.90 11.71 -19.72
C ASN A 505 2.43 12.03 -19.40
N ALA A 506 2.12 12.49 -18.18
CA ALA A 506 0.77 12.91 -17.82
C ALA A 506 0.30 14.13 -18.65
N ILE A 507 1.15 15.13 -18.82
CA ILE A 507 0.88 16.31 -19.66
C ILE A 507 0.66 15.91 -21.12
N ARG A 508 1.53 15.06 -21.68
CA ARG A 508 1.39 14.55 -23.06
C ARG A 508 0.07 13.80 -23.25
N ASN A 509 -0.29 12.95 -22.29
CA ASN A 509 -1.54 12.19 -22.34
C ASN A 509 -2.76 13.10 -22.30
N PHE A 510 -2.74 14.14 -21.46
CA PHE A 510 -3.81 15.12 -21.37
C PHE A 510 -3.95 15.91 -22.68
N PHE A 511 -2.86 16.46 -23.20
CA PHE A 511 -2.88 17.18 -24.47
C PHE A 511 -3.39 16.28 -25.61
N THR A 512 -2.89 15.04 -25.70
CA THR A 512 -3.34 14.06 -26.70
C THR A 512 -4.83 13.76 -26.58
N PHE A 513 -5.34 13.62 -25.35
CA PHE A 513 -6.75 13.34 -25.08
C PHE A 513 -7.66 14.46 -25.61
N TRP A 514 -7.29 15.71 -25.31
CA TRP A 514 -8.01 16.90 -25.73
C TRP A 514 -7.91 17.15 -27.24
N ASN A 515 -6.72 16.95 -27.82
CA ASN A 515 -6.52 17.05 -29.26
C ASN A 515 -7.39 16.06 -30.06
N LYS A 516 -7.53 14.81 -29.57
CA LYS A 516 -8.42 13.81 -30.19
C LYS A 516 -9.90 14.19 -30.15
N ARG A 517 -10.31 15.09 -29.25
CA ARG A 517 -11.67 15.65 -29.16
C ARG A 517 -11.85 16.90 -30.01
N GLY A 518 -10.85 17.28 -30.82
CA GLY A 518 -10.87 18.48 -31.65
C GLY A 518 -10.68 19.78 -30.89
N THR A 519 -10.28 19.73 -29.62
CA THR A 519 -10.10 20.90 -28.75
C THR A 519 -8.72 20.83 -28.08
N PRO A 520 -7.65 21.36 -28.69
CA PRO A 520 -6.31 21.29 -28.09
C PRO A 520 -6.25 22.15 -26.82
N VAL A 521 -6.28 21.49 -25.66
CA VAL A 521 -6.23 22.12 -24.34
C VAL A 521 -4.98 21.64 -23.59
N VAL A 522 -4.25 22.60 -23.01
CA VAL A 522 -3.16 22.35 -22.06
C VAL A 522 -3.61 22.74 -20.66
N PRO A 523 -3.15 22.06 -19.60
CA PRO A 523 -3.50 22.44 -18.24
C PRO A 523 -2.84 23.78 -17.90
N GLN A 524 -3.58 24.66 -17.24
CA GLN A 524 -3.07 25.92 -16.67
C GLN A 524 -2.83 25.82 -15.16
N ARG A 525 -3.40 24.80 -14.51
CA ARG A 525 -3.26 24.52 -13.08
C ARG A 525 -3.06 23.03 -12.83
N ILE A 526 -2.15 22.67 -11.92
CA ILE A 526 -1.95 21.30 -11.45
C ILE A 526 -2.15 21.23 -9.93
N ILE A 527 -3.00 20.31 -9.49
CA ILE A 527 -3.17 19.95 -8.07
C ILE A 527 -2.63 18.53 -7.88
N PHE A 528 -1.51 18.41 -7.18
CA PHE A 528 -0.77 17.16 -6.98
C PHE A 528 -0.98 16.62 -5.57
N TYR A 529 -1.46 15.38 -5.44
CA TYR A 529 -1.63 14.67 -4.17
C TYR A 529 -0.60 13.54 -4.05
N ARG A 530 0.28 13.62 -3.06
CA ARG A 530 1.33 12.62 -2.78
C ARG A 530 0.99 11.84 -1.50
N ASP A 531 0.68 10.54 -1.60
CA ASP A 531 0.30 9.67 -0.47
C ASP A 531 1.43 8.73 -0.05
N GLY A 532 1.64 8.50 1.24
CA GLY A 532 2.64 7.52 1.73
C GLY A 532 3.91 8.14 2.34
N VAL A 533 4.10 9.45 2.21
CA VAL A 533 5.27 10.15 2.75
C VAL A 533 5.12 10.39 4.25
N SER A 534 6.17 10.10 5.02
CA SER A 534 6.23 10.39 6.45
C SER A 534 6.69 11.82 6.75
N GLU A 535 6.31 12.36 7.92
CA GLU A 535 6.63 13.74 8.33
C GLU A 535 8.13 14.07 8.27
N GLY A 536 8.99 13.11 8.59
CA GLY A 536 10.44 13.27 8.52
C GLY A 536 11.03 13.35 7.11
N GLN A 537 10.23 13.11 6.06
CA GLN A 537 10.65 13.13 4.66
C GLN A 537 10.09 14.34 3.88
N PHE A 538 9.30 15.20 4.54
CA PHE A 538 8.65 16.32 3.84
C PHE A 538 9.65 17.30 3.23
N GLU A 539 10.76 17.58 3.91
CA GLU A 539 11.80 18.45 3.36
C GLU A 539 12.48 17.82 2.14
N GLN A 540 12.74 16.51 2.18
CA GLN A 540 13.28 15.79 1.03
C GLN A 540 12.33 15.82 -0.17
N VAL A 541 11.02 15.68 0.05
CA VAL A 541 10.01 15.83 -1.02
C VAL A 541 9.98 17.26 -1.56
N ARG A 542 10.18 18.29 -0.72
CA ARG A 542 10.27 19.70 -1.17
C ARG A 542 11.45 19.93 -2.11
N THR A 543 12.62 19.42 -1.73
CA THR A 543 13.87 19.71 -2.44
C THR A 543 14.06 18.83 -3.65
N GLU A 544 13.61 17.57 -3.61
CA GLU A 544 13.80 16.61 -4.70
C GLU A 544 12.59 16.52 -5.63
N GLU A 545 11.41 16.12 -5.12
CA GLU A 545 10.24 15.85 -5.98
C GLU A 545 9.62 17.14 -6.54
N VAL A 546 9.33 18.13 -5.70
CA VAL A 546 8.68 19.37 -6.12
C VAL A 546 9.56 20.15 -7.10
N GLN A 547 10.88 20.13 -6.89
CA GLN A 547 11.82 20.80 -7.79
C GLN A 547 11.88 20.09 -9.15
N LYS A 548 12.03 18.76 -9.17
CA LYS A 548 11.97 17.96 -10.41
C LYS A 548 10.69 18.20 -11.20
N ILE A 549 9.53 18.30 -10.54
CA ILE A 549 8.26 18.62 -11.21
C ILE A 549 8.31 20.01 -11.86
N LYS A 550 8.81 21.03 -11.17
CA LYS A 550 8.89 22.39 -11.73
C LYS A 550 9.80 22.44 -12.96
N ASP A 551 10.91 21.70 -12.92
CA ASP A 551 11.86 21.61 -14.03
C ASP A 551 11.24 20.86 -15.21
N ALA A 552 10.59 19.72 -14.96
CA ALA A 552 9.83 18.95 -15.96
C ALA A 552 8.74 19.79 -16.65
N LEU A 553 7.96 20.55 -15.87
CA LEU A 553 6.93 21.44 -16.41
C LEU A 553 7.52 22.54 -17.30
N SER A 554 8.70 23.06 -16.95
CA SER A 554 9.39 24.07 -17.75
C SER A 554 9.95 23.48 -19.05
N ASN A 555 10.52 22.27 -18.99
CA ASN A 555 11.12 21.57 -20.12
C ASN A 555 10.06 21.13 -21.15
N ILE A 556 8.94 20.56 -20.69
CA ILE A 556 7.88 20.14 -21.60
C ILE A 556 7.18 21.32 -22.27
N TRP A 557 6.99 22.45 -21.55
CA TRP A 557 6.42 23.66 -22.15
C TRP A 557 7.28 24.20 -23.30
N LYS A 558 8.60 24.25 -23.09
CA LYS A 558 9.55 24.68 -24.13
C LYS A 558 9.61 23.69 -25.29
N SER A 559 9.74 22.40 -25.02
CA SER A 559 9.94 21.38 -26.06
C SER A 559 8.69 21.11 -26.92
N GLN A 560 7.49 21.26 -26.37
CA GLN A 560 6.24 21.11 -27.12
C GLN A 560 5.72 22.42 -27.71
N GLY A 561 6.37 23.55 -27.43
CA GLY A 561 5.92 24.87 -27.91
C GLY A 561 4.54 25.26 -27.40
N PHE A 562 4.18 24.86 -26.17
CA PHE A 562 2.86 25.16 -25.62
C PHE A 562 2.71 26.67 -25.36
N PRO A 563 1.52 27.24 -25.63
CA PRO A 563 1.30 28.67 -25.43
C PRO A 563 1.31 29.05 -23.95
N GLY A 564 1.80 30.25 -23.66
CA GLY A 564 1.76 30.85 -22.32
C GLY A 564 2.80 30.28 -21.35
N LYS A 565 2.53 30.46 -20.05
CA LYS A 565 3.43 30.01 -18.97
C LYS A 565 3.13 28.56 -18.56
N PRO A 566 4.13 27.83 -18.04
CA PRO A 566 3.90 26.55 -17.39
C PRO A 566 2.82 26.63 -16.30
N PRO A 567 2.13 25.51 -16.00
CA PRO A 567 0.95 25.50 -15.17
C PRO A 567 1.31 25.79 -13.71
N ALA A 568 0.40 26.45 -13.02
CA ALA A 568 0.56 26.77 -11.61
C ALA A 568 0.42 25.48 -10.77
N LEU A 569 1.46 25.13 -9.98
CA LEU A 569 1.52 23.89 -9.20
C LEU A 569 1.11 24.09 -7.74
N THR A 570 0.15 23.29 -7.29
CA THR A 570 -0.17 23.07 -5.87
C THR A 570 0.16 21.62 -5.50
N PHE A 571 1.10 21.42 -4.58
CA PHE A 571 1.57 20.11 -4.14
C PHE A 571 1.15 19.84 -2.69
N ILE A 572 0.45 18.74 -2.48
CA ILE A 572 -0.20 18.35 -1.24
C ILE A 572 0.25 16.95 -0.86
N ILE A 573 0.91 16.82 0.29
CA ILE A 573 1.18 15.53 0.91
C ILE A 573 -0.06 15.07 1.68
N VAL A 574 -0.43 13.81 1.49
CA VAL A 574 -1.57 13.15 2.10
C VAL A 574 -1.05 12.12 3.10
N GLY A 575 -1.37 12.32 4.37
CA GLY A 575 -1.03 11.40 5.45
C GLY A 575 -2.26 10.66 5.96
N LYS A 576 -2.34 9.34 5.70
CA LYS A 576 -3.45 8.50 6.21
C LYS A 576 -3.11 7.74 7.48
N LYS A 577 -1.82 7.55 7.77
CA LYS A 577 -1.32 6.72 8.88
C LYS A 577 -0.71 7.60 9.96
N HIS A 578 -1.54 8.35 10.68
CA HIS A 578 -1.14 9.17 11.82
C HIS A 578 -1.87 8.79 13.10
N HIS A 579 -1.39 9.32 14.23
CA HIS A 579 -1.95 9.03 15.56
C HIS A 579 -2.96 10.08 16.07
N VAL A 580 -3.19 11.17 15.33
CA VAL A 580 -4.21 12.16 15.70
C VAL A 580 -5.61 11.57 15.52
N ARG A 581 -6.45 11.72 16.55
CA ARG A 581 -7.86 11.28 16.58
C ARG A 581 -8.76 12.44 17.03
N PHE A 582 -9.96 12.50 16.47
CA PHE A 582 -10.97 13.47 16.84
C PHE A 582 -12.20 12.77 17.37
N PHE A 583 -12.75 13.34 18.44
CA PHE A 583 -13.93 12.81 19.11
C PHE A 583 -14.96 13.94 19.22
N PRO A 584 -16.22 13.67 18.86
CA PRO A 584 -17.30 14.65 19.00
C PRO A 584 -17.59 14.89 20.49
N LYS A 585 -17.55 16.16 20.90
CA LYS A 585 -17.84 16.58 22.28
C LYS A 585 -19.32 16.35 22.64
N ASP A 586 -20.23 16.70 21.74
CA ASP A 586 -21.67 16.61 21.95
C ASP A 586 -22.30 15.44 21.18
N ASN A 587 -23.35 14.84 21.73
CA ASN A 587 -24.10 13.77 21.06
C ASN A 587 -24.72 14.19 19.73
N ARG A 588 -25.05 15.48 19.56
CA ARG A 588 -25.60 16.04 18.31
C ARG A 588 -24.57 16.12 17.18
N ALA A 589 -23.28 16.16 17.52
CA ALA A 589 -22.17 16.22 16.58
C ALA A 589 -21.64 14.82 16.21
N ARG A 590 -22.42 13.76 16.45
CA ARG A 590 -22.05 12.36 16.20
C ARG A 590 -22.70 11.84 14.93
N ASP A 591 -21.95 11.08 14.14
CA ASP A 591 -22.53 10.20 13.13
C ASP A 591 -23.12 8.92 13.77
N ARG A 592 -23.73 8.05 12.95
CA ARG A 592 -24.34 6.79 13.42
C ARG A 592 -23.35 5.82 14.09
N SER A 593 -22.05 5.99 13.86
CA SER A 593 -20.99 5.17 14.46
C SER A 593 -20.44 5.77 15.77
N GLY A 594 -20.90 6.97 16.16
CA GLY A 594 -20.40 7.74 17.30
C GLY A 594 -19.18 8.61 16.98
N ASN A 595 -18.76 8.70 15.72
CA ASN A 595 -17.61 9.48 15.29
C ASN A 595 -18.00 10.89 14.85
N CYS A 596 -17.02 11.75 14.57
CA CYS A 596 -17.28 13.02 13.90
C CYS A 596 -17.97 12.78 12.54
N PRO A 597 -18.84 13.69 12.08
CA PRO A 597 -19.54 13.53 10.80
C PRO A 597 -18.57 13.63 9.62
N ALA A 598 -18.90 12.95 8.52
CA ALA A 598 -18.20 13.10 7.26
C ALA A 598 -18.21 14.57 6.80
N GLY A 599 -17.04 15.08 6.41
CA GLY A 599 -16.81 16.50 6.10
C GLY A 599 -16.24 17.31 7.28
N THR A 600 -15.97 16.70 8.44
CA THR A 600 -15.33 17.42 9.55
C THR A 600 -13.91 17.84 9.18
N VAL A 601 -13.63 19.14 9.29
CA VAL A 601 -12.35 19.80 9.02
C VAL A 601 -11.83 20.48 10.28
N ILE A 602 -10.54 20.31 10.54
CA ILE A 602 -9.79 21.02 11.58
C ILE A 602 -8.56 21.64 10.96
N ASP A 603 -8.55 22.96 10.94
CA ASP A 603 -7.55 23.83 10.32
C ASP A 603 -7.07 24.93 11.29
N LYS A 604 -7.33 24.75 12.58
CA LYS A 604 -6.97 25.66 13.68
C LYS A 604 -6.51 24.86 14.90
N ASP A 605 -5.90 25.56 15.85
CA ASP A 605 -5.49 25.10 17.19
C ASP A 605 -4.38 24.02 17.27
N ILE A 606 -4.38 23.03 16.39
CA ILE A 606 -3.49 21.85 16.42
C ILE A 606 -2.75 21.59 15.10
N ILE A 607 -2.77 22.59 14.23
CA ILE A 607 -2.04 22.61 12.96
C ILE A 607 -0.59 23.03 13.21
N SER A 608 0.29 22.69 12.26
CA SER A 608 1.68 23.12 12.23
C SER A 608 1.76 24.64 12.36
N PRO A 609 2.71 25.18 13.15
CA PRO A 609 2.89 26.62 13.26
C PRO A 609 3.59 27.23 12.06
N THR A 610 4.27 26.40 11.25
CA THR A 610 5.09 26.85 10.11
C THR A 610 4.57 26.38 8.77
N ASP A 611 3.89 25.22 8.76
CA ASP A 611 3.34 24.63 7.54
C ASP A 611 1.84 24.84 7.46
N TYR A 612 1.33 24.77 6.24
CA TYR A 612 -0.10 24.76 6.01
C TYR A 612 -0.60 23.32 5.99
N ASP A 613 -1.13 22.86 7.11
CA ASP A 613 -1.78 21.57 7.22
C ASP A 613 -3.23 21.71 7.73
N PHE A 614 -4.03 20.70 7.41
CA PHE A 614 -5.36 20.55 7.95
C PHE A 614 -5.70 19.07 8.05
N TYR A 615 -6.63 18.75 8.94
CA TYR A 615 -7.21 17.43 9.03
C TYR A 615 -8.59 17.43 8.40
N LEU A 616 -8.89 16.42 7.60
CA LEU A 616 -10.21 16.18 7.03
C LEU A 616 -10.62 14.73 7.28
N GLN A 617 -11.79 14.58 7.88
CA GLN A 617 -12.50 13.31 7.91
C GLN A 617 -13.53 13.30 6.79
N SER A 618 -13.18 12.71 5.64
CA SER A 618 -14.01 12.73 4.43
C SER A 618 -15.14 11.70 4.43
N HIS A 619 -15.00 10.59 5.17
CA HIS A 619 -15.96 9.50 5.22
C HIS A 619 -16.59 9.33 6.61
N SER A 620 -17.78 8.72 6.63
CA SER A 620 -18.41 8.27 7.87
C SER A 620 -17.79 6.97 8.36
N GLY A 621 -17.93 6.71 9.67
CA GLY A 621 -17.52 5.43 10.21
C GLY A 621 -18.36 4.33 9.58
N LEU A 622 -17.70 3.36 8.93
CA LEU A 622 -18.40 2.20 8.37
C LEU A 622 -19.11 1.45 9.50
N LEU A 623 -20.41 1.22 9.35
CA LEU A 623 -21.19 0.40 10.27
C LEU A 623 -20.72 -1.07 10.20
N GLY A 624 -20.24 -1.59 11.32
CA GLY A 624 -19.76 -2.96 11.52
C GLY A 624 -18.99 -3.09 12.84
N ASN A 625 -18.51 -4.30 13.18
CA ASN A 625 -17.79 -4.58 14.44
C ASN A 625 -16.44 -3.83 14.57
N HIS A 626 -15.99 -3.10 13.53
CA HIS A 626 -14.71 -2.39 13.51
C HIS A 626 -14.89 -0.94 13.04
N PRO A 627 -15.25 0.00 13.93
CA PRO A 627 -15.38 1.42 13.63
C PRO A 627 -14.00 2.08 13.52
N LYS A 628 -13.17 1.65 12.55
CA LYS A 628 -11.91 2.34 12.23
C LYS A 628 -12.17 3.41 11.18
N LEU A 629 -11.98 4.66 11.57
CA LEU A 629 -11.93 5.81 10.67
C LEU A 629 -10.48 6.21 10.43
N ASN A 630 -10.14 6.41 9.16
CA ASN A 630 -8.89 7.03 8.77
C ASN A 630 -9.16 8.54 8.68
N ILE A 631 -8.85 9.28 9.73
CA ILE A 631 -8.67 10.73 9.56
C ILE A 631 -7.49 10.89 8.61
N VAL A 632 -7.62 11.80 7.64
CA VAL A 632 -6.56 12.07 6.68
C VAL A 632 -6.00 13.46 6.98
N SER A 633 -4.71 13.52 7.24
CA SER A 633 -3.97 14.78 7.32
C SER A 633 -3.56 15.20 5.91
N PHE A 634 -3.73 16.47 5.61
CA PHE A 634 -3.28 17.07 4.37
C PHE A 634 -2.27 18.15 4.72
N GLN A 635 -1.07 18.06 4.15
CA GLN A 635 -0.03 19.06 4.32
C GLN A 635 0.33 19.64 2.97
N ILE A 636 0.26 20.95 2.86
CA ILE A 636 0.58 21.68 1.64
C ILE A 636 2.05 22.06 1.69
N VAL A 637 2.75 21.65 0.65
CA VAL A 637 4.20 21.68 0.56
C VAL A 637 4.67 22.72 -0.46
N CYS A 638 3.83 23.00 -1.46
CA CYS A 638 4.01 24.07 -2.43
C CYS A 638 2.65 24.55 -2.92
N ALA A 639 2.44 25.86 -3.04
CA ALA A 639 1.25 26.42 -3.70
C ALA A 639 1.66 27.64 -4.53
N ARG A 640 1.50 27.54 -5.86
CA ARG A 640 1.53 28.68 -6.78
C ARG A 640 0.23 28.66 -7.57
N GLY A 641 -0.51 29.77 -7.55
CA GLY A 641 -1.81 29.95 -8.25
C GLY A 641 -2.99 30.17 -7.29
N ARG A 642 -3.78 31.23 -7.52
CA ARG A 642 -4.94 31.60 -6.69
C ARG A 642 -6.05 30.53 -6.77
N ILE A 643 -6.63 30.21 -5.62
CA ILE A 643 -8.03 29.78 -5.48
C ILE A 643 -8.59 30.72 -4.40
N HIS A 644 -9.47 31.67 -4.71
CA HIS A 644 -9.91 32.68 -3.73
C HIS A 644 -11.14 32.18 -2.94
N SER A 645 -11.29 32.51 -1.65
CA SER A 645 -12.51 32.12 -0.89
C SER A 645 -13.69 33.04 -1.02
N SER A 646 -13.51 34.28 -1.47
CA SER A 646 -14.68 35.17 -1.61
C SER A 646 -15.68 34.61 -2.61
N LEU A 647 -15.22 33.78 -3.56
CA LEU A 647 -16.07 33.02 -4.49
C LEU A 647 -16.99 31.98 -3.83
N ILE A 648 -16.82 31.73 -2.52
CA ILE A 648 -17.57 30.72 -1.75
C ILE A 648 -18.45 31.38 -0.67
N HIS A 649 -18.23 32.67 -0.36
CA HIS A 649 -18.90 33.34 0.75
C HIS A 649 -19.73 34.58 0.42
N ASP A 650 -19.64 35.19 -0.76
CA ASP A 650 -20.59 36.25 -1.11
C ASP A 650 -20.91 36.32 -2.60
N GLY A 651 -22.20 36.54 -2.90
CA GLY A 651 -22.73 36.72 -4.25
C GLY A 651 -22.58 38.14 -4.78
N SER A 652 -21.74 38.97 -4.17
CA SER A 652 -21.54 40.38 -4.52
C SER A 652 -20.06 40.67 -4.76
N ASP A 653 -19.77 41.27 -5.91
CA ASP A 653 -18.52 41.89 -6.36
C ASP A 653 -17.68 41.13 -7.39
N SER A 654 -18.18 41.21 -8.62
CA SER A 654 -17.52 40.81 -9.88
C SER A 654 -16.67 41.92 -10.53
N ALA A 655 -16.12 42.87 -9.76
CA ALA A 655 -15.46 44.06 -10.32
C ALA A 655 -14.14 44.41 -9.61
N SER A 656 -13.07 43.63 -9.85
CA SER A 656 -11.66 44.07 -9.78
C SER A 656 -10.69 42.90 -9.96
N LEU A 657 -10.48 42.45 -11.20
CA LEU A 657 -9.49 41.42 -11.52
C LEU A 657 -8.60 41.85 -12.70
N SER A 658 -7.94 43.00 -12.53
CA SER A 658 -6.94 43.51 -13.48
C SER A 658 -5.85 44.35 -12.79
N SER A 659 -5.08 43.77 -11.88
CA SER A 659 -3.73 44.31 -11.57
C SER A 659 -2.87 43.32 -10.78
N GLY A 660 -1.61 43.21 -11.18
CA GLY A 660 -0.46 42.88 -10.32
C GLY A 660 -0.39 41.49 -9.68
N LEU A 661 0.55 40.66 -10.13
CA LEU A 661 1.14 39.57 -9.35
C LEU A 661 1.95 40.17 -8.18
N LYS A 662 1.35 40.32 -7.00
CA LYS A 662 2.07 40.47 -5.72
C LYS A 662 1.94 39.17 -4.90
N GLU A 663 2.96 38.84 -4.11
CA GLU A 663 2.86 37.85 -3.03
C GLU A 663 1.87 38.36 -1.98
N TYR A 664 0.83 37.57 -1.66
CA TYR A 664 -0.21 37.91 -0.69
C TYR A 664 0.00 37.19 0.64
N SER A 665 -0.58 37.78 1.70
CA SER A 665 -0.38 37.40 3.10
C SER A 665 -0.94 36.02 3.49
N LEU A 666 -0.56 35.58 4.69
CA LEU A 666 -0.94 34.32 5.35
C LEU A 666 -2.46 34.15 5.53
N GLU A 667 -3.26 35.23 5.53
CA GLU A 667 -4.72 35.18 5.72
C GLU A 667 -5.50 34.95 4.43
N ASP A 668 -5.01 35.49 3.30
CA ASP A 668 -5.68 35.38 1.99
C ASP A 668 -5.62 33.96 1.43
N HIS A 669 -4.56 33.21 1.76
CA HIS A 669 -4.42 31.81 1.39
C HIS A 669 -5.33 30.89 2.21
N LYS A 670 -5.51 31.09 3.53
CA LYS A 670 -6.37 30.25 4.41
C LYS A 670 -7.80 30.08 3.91
N ARG A 671 -8.26 31.07 3.16
CA ARG A 671 -9.56 31.20 2.54
C ARG A 671 -9.70 30.23 1.33
N ALA A 672 -8.63 29.97 0.57
CA ALA A 672 -8.59 29.20 -0.68
C ALA A 672 -9.01 27.71 -0.64
N PHE A 673 -9.16 27.11 0.55
CA PHE A 673 -8.89 25.67 0.76
C PHE A 673 -10.11 24.76 0.96
N LEU A 674 -11.29 25.31 1.23
CA LEU A 674 -12.58 24.62 1.16
C LEU A 674 -12.78 23.80 -0.15
N PRO A 675 -12.34 24.32 -1.32
CA PRO A 675 -12.24 23.62 -2.60
C PRO A 675 -11.60 22.23 -2.61
N VAL A 676 -10.41 22.11 -2.04
CA VAL A 676 -9.59 20.90 -2.10
C VAL A 676 -10.20 19.83 -1.20
N ALA A 677 -10.67 20.22 0.00
CA ALA A 677 -11.32 19.33 0.95
C ALA A 677 -12.69 18.81 0.46
N ASP A 678 -13.51 19.67 -0.17
CA ASP A 678 -14.79 19.23 -0.76
C ASP A 678 -14.55 18.35 -2.01
N PHE A 679 -13.51 18.62 -2.81
CA PHE A 679 -13.10 17.72 -3.91
C PHE A 679 -12.62 16.34 -3.40
N LEU A 680 -11.82 16.28 -2.34
CA LEU A 680 -11.37 15.02 -1.75
C LEU A 680 -12.54 14.18 -1.21
N ARG A 681 -13.55 14.86 -0.67
CA ARG A 681 -14.82 14.23 -0.31
C ARG A 681 -15.52 13.65 -1.55
N ARG A 682 -15.57 14.37 -2.68
CA ARG A 682 -16.10 13.88 -3.98
C ARG A 682 -15.35 12.65 -4.46
N LYS A 683 -14.02 12.68 -4.51
CA LYS A 683 -13.19 11.56 -4.99
C LYS A 683 -13.41 10.29 -4.17
N MET A 684 -13.54 10.39 -2.85
CA MET A 684 -13.78 9.22 -1.99
C MET A 684 -15.22 8.69 -2.10
N LEU A 685 -16.20 9.56 -2.33
CA LEU A 685 -17.58 9.14 -2.64
C LEU A 685 -17.66 8.43 -4.01
N LEU A 686 -16.79 8.79 -4.95
CA LEU A 686 -16.74 8.26 -6.32
C LEU A 686 -15.80 7.06 -6.49
N SER A 687 -14.88 6.80 -5.55
CA SER A 687 -13.87 5.76 -5.72
C SER A 687 -14.44 4.35 -5.58
N GLN A 688 -14.97 3.82 -6.68
CA GLN A 688 -14.87 2.38 -6.96
C GLN A 688 -13.67 2.17 -7.89
N LYS A 689 -12.78 1.26 -7.48
CA LYS A 689 -11.47 1.02 -8.07
C LYS A 689 -11.55 0.67 -9.57
N ALA A 690 -11.21 1.62 -10.44
CA ALA A 690 -10.71 1.33 -11.78
C ALA A 690 -9.87 2.52 -12.27
N VAL A 691 -8.64 2.25 -12.70
CA VAL A 691 -7.77 3.22 -13.38
C VAL A 691 -7.38 2.60 -14.71
N ARG A 692 -7.44 3.38 -15.79
CA ARG A 692 -7.03 2.95 -17.13
C ARG A 692 -5.52 2.71 -17.17
N LYS A 693 -5.11 1.49 -17.52
CA LYS A 693 -3.72 1.21 -17.93
C LYS A 693 -3.63 1.47 -19.43
N THR A 694 -2.83 2.45 -19.84
CA THR A 694 -2.53 2.64 -21.27
C THR A 694 -1.68 1.48 -21.78
N ALA A 695 -2.06 0.90 -22.92
CA ALA A 695 -1.35 -0.20 -23.55
C ALA A 695 -0.01 0.29 -24.14
N PRO A 696 1.09 -0.48 -24.05
CA PRO A 696 2.29 -0.21 -24.83
C PRO A 696 2.00 -0.37 -26.33
N THR A 697 2.60 0.47 -27.15
CA THR A 697 2.43 0.52 -28.60
C THR A 697 2.92 -0.80 -29.24
N ARG A 698 2.04 -1.53 -29.94
CA ARG A 698 2.39 -2.76 -30.69
C ARG A 698 2.89 -2.38 -32.08
N ARG A 699 4.12 -2.75 -32.44
CA ARG A 699 4.56 -2.88 -33.84
C ARG A 699 4.35 -4.34 -34.26
N GLU A 700 3.68 -4.56 -35.39
CA GLU A 700 3.55 -5.90 -35.96
C GLU A 700 4.86 -6.35 -36.60
N THR A 701 5.26 -7.61 -36.38
CA THR A 701 6.53 -8.17 -36.84
C THR A 701 6.30 -9.51 -37.56
N PRO A 702 6.76 -9.69 -38.80
CA PRO A 702 6.93 -10.99 -39.45
C PRO A 702 8.37 -11.53 -39.25
N PRO A 703 8.70 -12.81 -39.57
CA PRO A 703 8.09 -14.08 -39.15
C PRO A 703 8.88 -14.68 -37.96
N ALA A 704 8.45 -14.42 -36.73
CA ALA A 704 8.86 -15.24 -35.57
C ALA A 704 7.75 -16.28 -35.31
N PRO A 705 8.07 -17.50 -34.84
CA PRO A 705 7.03 -18.48 -34.56
C PRO A 705 6.05 -17.91 -33.53
N ALA A 706 4.74 -18.07 -33.79
CA ALA A 706 3.64 -17.45 -33.04
C ALA A 706 3.61 -17.75 -31.52
N ALA A 707 4.51 -18.59 -31.02
CA ALA A 707 4.65 -18.98 -29.62
C ALA A 707 5.66 -18.14 -28.82
N ILE A 708 6.43 -17.23 -29.45
CA ILE A 708 7.46 -16.42 -28.79
C ILE A 708 6.95 -14.98 -28.58
N GLY A 709 6.95 -14.51 -27.34
CA GLY A 709 6.39 -13.21 -26.97
C GLY A 709 7.45 -12.21 -26.52
N ALA A 710 7.38 -10.99 -27.06
CA ALA A 710 8.17 -9.85 -26.58
C ALA A 710 7.27 -8.65 -26.25
N ILE A 711 7.65 -7.90 -25.21
CA ILE A 711 6.99 -6.67 -24.77
C ILE A 711 8.02 -5.55 -24.76
N VAL A 712 7.76 -4.51 -25.53
CA VAL A 712 8.51 -3.25 -25.46
C VAL A 712 7.90 -2.41 -24.33
N ALA A 713 8.65 -2.21 -23.25
CA ALA A 713 8.32 -1.32 -22.14
C ALA A 713 9.50 -0.36 -21.96
N HIS A 714 9.53 0.68 -22.80
CA HIS A 714 10.66 1.59 -22.94
C HIS A 714 11.18 2.09 -21.57
N PRO A 715 12.49 1.98 -21.27
CA PRO A 715 13.58 1.67 -22.20
C PRO A 715 13.87 0.16 -22.42
N PHE A 716 13.13 -0.75 -21.78
CA PHE A 716 13.44 -2.19 -21.78
C PHE A 716 12.61 -2.99 -22.78
N LEU A 717 13.25 -4.00 -23.38
CA LEU A 717 12.61 -5.05 -24.16
C LEU A 717 12.61 -6.34 -23.34
N PHE A 718 11.41 -6.83 -23.00
CA PHE A 718 11.25 -8.10 -22.30
C PHE A 718 10.93 -9.20 -23.31
N VAL A 719 11.78 -10.21 -23.39
CA VAL A 719 11.62 -11.36 -24.30
C VAL A 719 11.40 -12.63 -23.47
N SER A 720 10.43 -13.45 -23.86
CA SER A 720 10.12 -14.71 -23.16
C SER A 720 9.75 -15.82 -24.13
N GLY A 721 10.04 -17.05 -23.74
CA GLY A 721 9.62 -18.25 -24.48
C GLY A 721 10.42 -18.52 -25.75
N CYS A 722 11.67 -18.07 -25.86
CA CYS A 722 12.56 -18.44 -26.97
C CYS A 722 12.94 -19.92 -26.87
N VAL A 723 12.12 -20.76 -27.49
CA VAL A 723 12.28 -22.22 -27.56
C VAL A 723 12.94 -22.63 -28.89
N PRO A 724 13.52 -23.84 -28.99
CA PRO A 724 14.19 -24.35 -30.19
C PRO A 724 13.23 -24.72 -31.33
N LEU A 725 12.16 -23.96 -31.55
CA LEU A 725 11.22 -24.23 -32.63
C LEU A 725 11.68 -23.58 -33.93
N HIS A 726 11.54 -24.30 -35.04
CA HIS A 726 11.72 -23.72 -36.37
C HIS A 726 10.57 -22.72 -36.65
N PRO A 727 10.85 -21.45 -37.04
CA PRO A 727 9.85 -20.41 -37.19
C PRO A 727 8.64 -20.76 -38.07
N THR A 728 8.88 -21.52 -39.14
CA THR A 728 7.87 -21.83 -40.16
C THR A 728 7.18 -23.17 -39.94
N SER A 729 7.89 -24.19 -39.45
CA SER A 729 7.33 -25.54 -39.30
C SER A 729 6.80 -25.82 -37.90
N GLY A 730 7.18 -25.00 -36.90
CA GLY A 730 6.76 -25.16 -35.51
C GLY A 730 7.27 -26.46 -34.84
N GLN A 731 8.17 -27.19 -35.49
CA GLN A 731 8.82 -28.38 -34.94
C GLN A 731 10.09 -27.98 -34.17
N VAL A 732 10.46 -28.79 -33.17
CA VAL A 732 11.72 -28.63 -32.44
C VAL A 732 12.88 -28.96 -33.39
N VAL A 733 13.87 -28.08 -33.45
CA VAL A 733 15.07 -28.25 -34.27
C VAL A 733 16.12 -29.04 -33.48
N GLY A 734 16.56 -30.15 -34.06
CA GLY A 734 17.65 -30.98 -33.54
C GLY A 734 17.25 -31.90 -32.39
N ASP A 735 17.94 -33.03 -32.30
CA ASP A 735 17.73 -34.07 -31.28
C ASP A 735 18.70 -33.94 -30.10
N ASN A 736 19.73 -33.09 -30.22
CA ASN A 736 20.71 -32.80 -29.18
C ASN A 736 20.51 -31.38 -28.60
N VAL A 737 21.12 -31.13 -27.44
CA VAL A 737 20.97 -29.85 -26.73
C VAL A 737 21.68 -28.70 -27.44
N GLU A 738 22.74 -29.00 -28.20
CA GLU A 738 23.56 -28.04 -28.91
C GLU A 738 22.76 -27.35 -30.04
N ASP A 739 22.11 -28.15 -30.89
CA ASP A 739 21.27 -27.67 -31.99
C ASP A 739 20.06 -26.89 -31.47
N GLN A 740 19.45 -27.37 -30.38
CA GLN A 740 18.35 -26.70 -29.72
C GLN A 740 18.78 -25.35 -29.12
N ALA A 741 19.93 -25.29 -28.46
CA ALA A 741 20.45 -24.04 -27.90
C ALA A 741 20.74 -23.00 -29.00
N ARG A 742 21.34 -23.42 -30.12
CA ARG A 742 21.60 -22.55 -31.27
C ARG A 742 20.30 -22.01 -31.86
N GLN A 743 19.29 -22.86 -32.06
CA GLN A 743 18.00 -22.42 -32.58
C GLN A 743 17.27 -21.47 -31.63
N ALA A 744 17.29 -21.73 -30.31
CA ALA A 744 16.67 -20.87 -29.31
C ALA A 744 17.31 -19.47 -29.28
N LEU A 745 18.64 -19.39 -29.36
CA LEU A 745 19.37 -18.12 -29.40
C LEU A 745 19.18 -17.37 -30.73
N LYS A 746 19.08 -18.09 -31.85
CA LYS A 746 18.70 -17.51 -33.15
C LYS A 746 17.31 -16.87 -33.08
N ASN A 747 16.33 -17.58 -32.52
CA ASN A 747 14.99 -17.06 -32.30
C ASN A 747 14.99 -15.83 -31.38
N LEU A 748 15.81 -15.84 -30.32
CA LEU A 748 15.99 -14.70 -29.43
C LEU A 748 16.55 -13.48 -30.18
N SER A 749 17.56 -13.65 -31.02
CA SER A 749 18.16 -12.56 -31.82
C SER A 749 17.14 -11.87 -32.71
N GLU A 750 16.34 -12.66 -33.43
CA GLU A 750 15.31 -12.13 -34.33
C GLU A 750 14.23 -11.35 -33.57
N VAL A 751 13.82 -11.84 -32.40
CA VAL A 751 12.84 -11.14 -31.56
C VAL A 751 13.42 -9.85 -30.96
N ILE A 752 14.69 -9.84 -30.58
CA ILE A 752 15.38 -8.64 -30.08
C ILE A 752 15.47 -7.58 -31.18
N LYS A 753 15.87 -7.97 -32.40
CA LYS A 753 15.91 -7.09 -33.58
C LYS A 753 14.54 -6.52 -33.90
N ALA A 754 13.51 -7.38 -33.89
CA ALA A 754 12.14 -6.98 -34.16
C ALA A 754 11.59 -6.00 -33.10
N GLY A 755 12.06 -6.11 -31.85
CA GLY A 755 11.80 -5.16 -30.77
C GLY A 755 12.59 -3.84 -30.84
N GLY A 756 13.37 -3.62 -31.91
CA GLY A 756 14.18 -2.41 -32.10
C GLY A 756 15.45 -2.35 -31.26
N SER A 757 15.96 -3.49 -30.82
CA SER A 757 17.19 -3.61 -30.03
C SER A 757 18.16 -4.63 -30.67
N GLU A 758 19.24 -4.97 -29.98
CA GLU A 758 20.28 -5.88 -30.47
C GLU A 758 20.85 -6.74 -29.33
N PRO A 759 21.41 -7.95 -29.61
CA PRO A 759 21.93 -8.85 -28.58
C PRO A 759 22.97 -8.21 -27.63
N SER A 760 23.77 -7.25 -28.11
CA SER A 760 24.76 -6.50 -27.31
C SER A 760 24.15 -5.61 -26.22
N LYS A 761 22.83 -5.35 -26.27
CA LYS A 761 22.09 -4.56 -25.27
C LYS A 761 21.30 -5.42 -24.28
N VAL A 762 21.42 -6.75 -24.34
CA VAL A 762 20.73 -7.64 -23.41
C VAL A 762 21.32 -7.46 -22.01
N VAL A 763 20.52 -7.09 -21.03
CA VAL A 763 21.04 -6.86 -19.65
C VAL A 763 20.99 -8.14 -18.81
N LYS A 764 20.00 -9.00 -19.05
CA LYS A 764 19.79 -10.24 -18.29
C LYS A 764 19.20 -11.35 -19.14
N THR A 765 19.66 -12.58 -18.93
CA THR A 765 19.06 -13.81 -19.49
C THR A 765 18.70 -14.81 -18.39
N THR A 766 17.68 -15.62 -18.67
CA THR A 766 17.33 -16.78 -17.83
C THR A 766 17.26 -18.00 -18.76
N VAL A 767 18.10 -18.99 -18.49
CA VAL A 767 18.25 -20.20 -19.31
C VAL A 767 17.64 -21.36 -18.54
N PHE A 768 16.73 -22.09 -19.18
CA PHE A 768 16.11 -23.29 -18.63
C PHE A 768 16.67 -24.51 -19.37
N LEU A 769 17.25 -25.44 -18.61
CA LEU A 769 17.84 -26.68 -19.12
C LEU A 769 17.04 -27.88 -18.63
N LYS A 770 16.86 -28.90 -19.48
CA LYS A 770 16.20 -30.14 -19.05
C LYS A 770 17.10 -30.97 -18.11
N ASP A 771 18.40 -30.99 -18.39
CA ASP A 771 19.44 -31.64 -17.61
C ASP A 771 20.58 -30.64 -17.39
N MET A 772 21.00 -30.43 -16.14
CA MET A 772 22.09 -29.50 -15.81
C MET A 772 23.46 -30.00 -16.27
N ASN A 773 23.62 -31.30 -16.55
CA ASN A 773 24.86 -31.85 -17.08
C ASN A 773 25.22 -31.27 -18.45
N ASP A 774 24.23 -30.78 -19.20
CA ASP A 774 24.43 -30.11 -20.50
C ASP A 774 24.91 -28.65 -20.39
N PHE A 775 25.07 -28.12 -19.18
CA PHE A 775 25.40 -26.72 -18.96
C PHE A 775 26.67 -26.28 -19.68
N GLN A 776 27.74 -27.09 -19.68
CA GLN A 776 29.01 -26.71 -20.33
C GLN A 776 28.85 -26.54 -21.84
N LYS A 777 28.09 -27.44 -22.48
CA LYS A 777 27.79 -27.42 -23.92
C LYS A 777 26.98 -26.18 -24.29
N VAL A 778 25.91 -25.91 -23.55
CA VAL A 778 25.07 -24.71 -23.76
C VAL A 778 25.83 -23.44 -23.44
N ASN A 779 26.71 -23.45 -22.45
CA ASN A 779 27.54 -22.30 -22.09
C ASN A 779 28.53 -21.91 -23.20
N ALA A 780 29.12 -22.88 -23.90
CA ALA A 780 30.00 -22.61 -25.04
C ALA A 780 29.25 -21.89 -26.18
N ILE A 781 28.07 -22.38 -26.53
CA ILE A 781 27.20 -21.79 -27.57
C ILE A 781 26.70 -20.40 -27.12
N TYR A 782 26.37 -20.25 -25.85
CA TYR A 782 25.97 -18.97 -25.27
C TYR A 782 27.08 -17.93 -25.35
N ALA A 783 28.32 -18.33 -25.04
CA ALA A 783 29.49 -17.45 -25.12
C ALA A 783 29.77 -17.05 -26.58
N GLU A 784 29.64 -17.99 -27.52
CA GLU A 784 29.75 -17.72 -28.96
C GLU A 784 28.71 -16.69 -29.42
N PHE A 785 27.46 -16.82 -28.99
CA PHE A 785 26.37 -15.93 -29.40
C PHE A 785 26.50 -14.49 -28.89
N PHE A 786 26.95 -14.30 -27.65
CA PHE A 786 27.09 -12.95 -27.06
C PHE A 786 28.48 -12.33 -27.25
N GLY A 787 29.49 -13.11 -27.66
CA GLY A 787 30.86 -12.63 -27.84
C GLY A 787 31.41 -11.99 -26.55
N ASP A 788 31.90 -10.76 -26.67
CA ASP A 788 32.44 -9.99 -25.53
C ASP A 788 31.37 -9.50 -24.54
N HIS A 789 30.10 -9.49 -24.96
CA HIS A 789 29.00 -9.04 -24.11
C HIS A 789 28.61 -10.09 -23.07
N LYS A 790 28.53 -9.69 -21.79
CA LYS A 790 28.30 -10.61 -20.66
C LYS A 790 27.04 -10.23 -19.88
N PRO A 791 25.84 -10.48 -20.43
CA PRO A 791 24.58 -10.26 -19.71
C PRO A 791 24.51 -11.08 -18.41
N ALA A 792 23.89 -10.52 -17.38
CA ALA A 792 23.64 -11.23 -16.13
C ALA A 792 22.80 -12.49 -16.40
N ARG A 793 23.29 -13.68 -16.03
CA ARG A 793 22.65 -14.96 -16.38
C ARG A 793 22.21 -15.74 -15.15
N SER A 794 21.02 -16.32 -15.22
CA SER A 794 20.57 -17.40 -14.33
C SER A 794 20.30 -18.66 -15.16
N ALA A 795 20.92 -19.80 -14.82
CA ALA A 795 20.65 -21.09 -15.45
C ALA A 795 19.98 -22.02 -14.45
N VAL A 796 18.86 -22.64 -14.83
CA VAL A 796 18.02 -23.45 -13.93
C VAL A 796 17.64 -24.75 -14.61
N GLU A 797 17.74 -25.87 -13.89
CA GLU A 797 17.26 -27.17 -14.35
C GLU A 797 15.74 -27.26 -14.18
N VAL A 798 15.06 -27.81 -15.19
CA VAL A 798 13.60 -28.02 -15.23
C VAL A 798 13.24 -29.49 -15.50
N SER A 799 13.96 -30.39 -14.83
CA SER A 799 13.57 -31.80 -14.69
C SER A 799 12.39 -31.94 -13.72
N ARG A 800 11.57 -32.98 -13.92
CA ARG A 800 10.29 -33.19 -13.23
C ARG A 800 10.44 -33.99 -11.96
#